data_AF-A0A5C5VU41-F1
#
_entry.id   AF-A0A5C5VU41-F1
#
_cell.length_a   1.000
_cell.length_b   1.000
_cell.length_c   1.000
_cell.angle_alpha   90.00
_cell.angle_beta   90.00
_cell.angle_gamma   90.00
#
_symmetry.space_group_name_H-M   'P 1'
#
loop_
_entity.id
_entity.type
_entity.pdbx_description
1 polymer ?
#
loop_
_entity_poly.entity_id
_entity_poly.type
_entity_poly.pdbx_seq_one_letter_code
_entity_poly.pdbx_strand_id
1 'polypeptide(L)'
;MATIYSELTAHEQDFATNKKAPYSKDGEIKNNEYTFANDTLESGGNSVSVVTLTTDDSSNYYYETETTKSLVVLHYTAGRLKGDVGALTTDGNHVSVSYVVARDGTIYRLFDDKYWSYHLGSGAVGGNELNSKRGVGIEISNAGWLELRNETELWAFVNPDVAGSGKHYCNTTDTDAYVKLDTPFREKEYFATYTDAQYTSTRSLLKYLAAQHSIPYEFLDETKRYELFATNTEAKDFKGIASHINFRSSGKWDIGQAFKWEKLTEDAPADTPAAPPAAGPAPAPAAPPAAPVSNSTAFALPIDLGKGLAVTEENRDLFYEHTELSNHGGYYPLGTNTVWHGGVHLHANVGKAVHACADGVIVAARLPSDAMLANGEYGSRAFILVQHQAPPGGFEPQKPKTVTGYTISSPTLNLRQTPGSSNKPADDVIGQLIAGDQLEATGEPVQVDGGLWAPVVVSNAADPILTGAEGYVSAHERYVTPLYAGGPPAAGTPGLAYYSLYVHLSTQALEVGNAGLADIAWLRADGGVVTAFKTLVNKLPLREKPLESQTWFTTLAKGAELRVVDAPEQGGDGKYNWRFIEVASGDTANAGKRGWIPAQPEWVQSIANIMPNTALLDALRSGNIVKPADFVKAHVGAGDKLWTMGEYGSPDYRSAMIHWEIFSQDNLVPSWRQAVDSEDDFNMDCQQILGLVEQDFFGSDEVLTADEIDRFYSTNPSSKLLRQWACQFASEWGVDLDTAIDKLKGRWFTGHLKERIAPYLWWDEAAAAGVPLPAGKKVWHYNPIALMDIAGRVAPGGGGLPSGEDSGPADIHLSVTFWSQYESGHGFEPGDTSCFKAAKSMAEAAGATVADPSHRIQVGLSEDEDGKLSIDSAAAEQGRKYIDRELEAGRPVVVGVSHADKSYNVDKLTDHFVLITGRKRDTAGNTTYMYHDPASGSKGADTNSNNRFSIESGTGKMYRDGKIADGGVVSRRFEVAMVRRNEEALA
;
A
#
# COMPACT_ATOMS: atom_id res chain seq x y z
N MET A 1 29.08 -52.37 10.29
CA MET A 1 27.78 -52.34 9.58
C MET A 1 27.87 -51.29 8.50
N ALA A 2 27.10 -51.41 7.40
CA ALA A 2 27.04 -50.35 6.41
C ALA A 2 26.51 -49.07 7.07
N THR A 3 27.16 -47.94 6.77
CA THR A 3 26.75 -46.62 7.26
C THR A 3 25.82 -45.99 6.24
N ILE A 4 24.97 -45.03 6.64
CA ILE A 4 24.09 -44.35 5.67
C ILE A 4 24.89 -43.76 4.52
N TYR A 5 26.02 -43.10 4.80
CA TYR A 5 26.85 -42.47 3.79
C TYR A 5 27.30 -43.46 2.71
N SER A 6 27.72 -44.66 3.11
CA SER A 6 28.16 -45.71 2.18
C SER A 6 27.04 -46.25 1.27
N GLU A 7 25.77 -46.03 1.64
CA GLU A 7 24.59 -46.55 0.91
C GLU A 7 23.88 -45.47 0.07
N LEU A 8 24.26 -44.20 0.17
CA LEU A 8 23.54 -43.10 -0.48
C LEU A 8 23.40 -43.28 -1.99
N THR A 9 24.48 -43.67 -2.67
CA THR A 9 24.45 -43.91 -4.13
C THR A 9 23.51 -45.05 -4.50
N ALA A 10 23.55 -46.17 -3.77
CA ALA A 10 22.66 -47.30 -4.01
C ALA A 10 21.18 -46.92 -3.74
N HIS A 11 20.94 -46.08 -2.74
CA HIS A 11 19.62 -45.57 -2.40
C HIS A 11 19.03 -44.65 -3.49
N GLU A 12 19.84 -43.79 -4.11
CA GLU A 12 19.39 -42.94 -5.21
C GLU A 12 19.15 -43.75 -6.50
N GLN A 13 20.03 -44.72 -6.80
CA GLN A 13 19.83 -45.64 -7.93
C GLN A 13 18.55 -46.48 -7.77
N ASP A 14 18.25 -46.92 -6.55
CA ASP A 14 17.00 -47.61 -6.22
C ASP A 14 15.78 -46.73 -6.53
N PHE A 15 15.81 -45.45 -6.15
CA PHE A 15 14.72 -44.53 -6.47
C PHE A 15 14.58 -44.29 -7.99
N ALA A 16 15.69 -44.05 -8.69
CA ALA A 16 15.68 -43.83 -10.13
C ALA A 16 15.17 -45.05 -10.91
N THR A 17 15.46 -46.25 -10.42
CA THR A 17 15.06 -47.52 -11.05
C THR A 17 13.61 -47.87 -10.73
N ASN A 18 13.25 -47.87 -9.45
CA ASN A 18 11.96 -48.36 -8.99
C ASN A 18 10.87 -47.30 -9.07
N LYS A 19 11.22 -46.02 -9.04
CA LYS A 19 10.29 -44.88 -9.12
C LYS A 19 9.19 -44.95 -8.06
N LYS A 20 9.54 -45.44 -6.87
CA LYS A 20 8.64 -45.51 -5.70
C LYS A 20 9.23 -44.76 -4.54
N ALA A 21 8.43 -43.98 -3.84
CA ALA A 21 8.84 -43.30 -2.62
C ALA A 21 7.88 -43.62 -1.47
N PRO A 22 8.39 -44.03 -0.29
CA PRO A 22 7.56 -44.22 0.88
C PRO A 22 7.18 -42.87 1.50
N TYR A 23 5.97 -42.78 2.04
CA TYR A 23 5.52 -41.65 2.84
C TYR A 23 4.63 -42.12 3.99
N SER A 24 4.51 -41.31 5.05
CA SER A 24 3.63 -41.61 6.18
C SER A 24 2.37 -40.75 6.12
N LYS A 25 1.21 -41.39 6.24
CA LYS A 25 -0.09 -40.73 6.36
C LYS A 25 -0.93 -41.50 7.36
N ASP A 26 -1.46 -40.79 8.36
CA ASP A 26 -2.29 -41.35 9.45
C ASP A 26 -1.63 -42.52 10.22
N GLY A 27 -0.29 -42.49 10.34
CA GLY A 27 0.48 -43.52 11.04
C GLY A 27 0.80 -44.78 10.22
N GLU A 28 0.35 -44.85 8.97
CA GLU A 28 0.70 -45.93 8.04
C GLU A 28 1.79 -45.50 7.05
N ILE A 29 2.63 -46.45 6.62
CA ILE A 29 3.60 -46.23 5.54
C ILE A 29 2.96 -46.64 4.21
N LYS A 30 2.78 -45.66 3.33
CA LYS A 30 2.29 -45.83 1.96
C LYS A 30 3.44 -45.62 0.98
N ASN A 31 3.23 -45.96 -0.30
CA ASN A 31 4.19 -45.68 -1.36
C ASN A 31 3.49 -44.93 -2.49
N ASN A 32 4.09 -43.82 -2.93
CA ASN A 32 3.78 -43.20 -4.21
C ASN A 32 4.58 -43.91 -5.29
N GLU A 33 3.95 -44.16 -6.44
CA GLU A 33 4.62 -44.57 -7.67
C GLU A 33 4.62 -43.37 -8.63
N TYR A 34 5.74 -43.18 -9.33
CA TYR A 34 5.91 -42.01 -10.21
C TYR A 34 6.19 -42.43 -11.64
N THR A 35 5.62 -41.65 -12.56
CA THR A 35 6.13 -41.54 -13.92
C THR A 35 7.19 -40.44 -13.97
N PHE A 36 8.30 -40.74 -14.65
CA PHE A 36 9.42 -39.81 -14.84
C PHE A 36 9.40 -39.33 -16.28
N ALA A 37 9.39 -38.01 -16.48
CA ALA A 37 9.61 -37.38 -17.77
C ALA A 37 10.89 -36.56 -17.71
N ASN A 38 11.82 -36.79 -18.64
CA ASN A 38 13.01 -35.96 -18.75
C ASN A 38 12.65 -34.72 -19.58
N ASP A 39 12.83 -33.55 -19.01
CA ASP A 39 12.54 -32.28 -19.63
C ASP A 39 13.78 -31.37 -19.62
N THR A 40 13.79 -30.40 -20.52
CA THR A 40 14.74 -29.29 -20.49
C THR A 40 13.94 -28.01 -20.36
N LEU A 41 14.19 -27.25 -19.29
CA LEU A 41 13.59 -25.94 -19.08
C LEU A 41 14.54 -24.86 -19.57
N GLU A 42 14.01 -23.86 -20.28
CA GLU A 42 14.79 -22.80 -20.92
C GLU A 42 14.21 -21.43 -20.56
N SER A 43 15.05 -20.51 -20.08
CA SER A 43 14.66 -19.12 -19.85
C SER A 43 15.87 -18.18 -19.79
N GLY A 44 15.76 -17.02 -20.45
CA GLY A 44 16.82 -15.99 -20.48
C GLY A 44 18.20 -16.49 -20.94
N GLY A 45 18.24 -17.50 -21.83
CA GLY A 45 19.48 -18.12 -22.30
C GLY A 45 20.09 -19.16 -21.35
N ASN A 46 19.39 -19.50 -20.25
CA ASN A 46 19.77 -20.55 -19.32
C ASN A 46 18.94 -21.81 -19.57
N SER A 47 19.62 -22.95 -19.62
CA SER A 47 19.05 -24.28 -19.81
C SER A 47 19.25 -25.13 -18.57
N VAL A 48 18.22 -25.87 -18.15
CA VAL A 48 18.33 -26.83 -17.04
C VAL A 48 17.59 -28.13 -17.38
N SER A 49 18.29 -29.26 -17.27
CA SER A 49 17.69 -30.58 -17.41
C SER A 49 17.04 -31.00 -16.09
N VAL A 50 15.78 -31.44 -16.16
CA VAL A 50 15.00 -31.87 -15.00
C VAL A 50 14.32 -33.21 -15.27
N VAL A 51 14.00 -33.93 -14.20
CA VAL A 51 13.13 -35.11 -14.22
C VAL A 51 11.81 -34.71 -13.57
N THR A 52 10.79 -34.45 -14.38
CA THR A 52 9.44 -34.15 -13.91
C THR A 52 8.78 -35.42 -13.38
N LEU A 53 8.31 -35.34 -12.15
CA LEU A 53 7.63 -36.42 -11.46
C LEU A 53 6.11 -36.23 -11.57
N THR A 54 5.40 -37.27 -11.99
CA THR A 54 3.94 -37.30 -11.97
C THR A 54 3.44 -38.54 -11.23
N THR A 55 2.41 -38.37 -10.41
CA THR A 55 1.73 -39.45 -9.67
C THR A 55 0.44 -39.83 -10.39
N ASP A 56 0.02 -41.10 -10.26
CA ASP A 56 -1.21 -41.60 -10.92
C ASP A 56 -2.50 -41.07 -10.27
N ASP A 57 -2.42 -40.59 -9.03
CA ASP A 57 -3.49 -39.89 -8.31
C ASP A 57 -3.28 -38.37 -8.41
N SER A 58 -4.36 -37.61 -8.67
CA SER A 58 -4.36 -36.14 -8.80
C SER A 58 -3.63 -35.48 -7.63
N SER A 59 -2.55 -34.78 -7.90
CA SER A 59 -1.55 -34.32 -6.93
C SER A 59 -2.04 -33.20 -6.01
N ASN A 60 -2.52 -33.57 -4.82
CA ASN A 60 -3.04 -32.66 -3.79
C ASN A 60 -1.98 -32.33 -2.70
N TYR A 61 -0.79 -31.87 -3.09
CA TYR A 61 0.31 -31.50 -2.17
C TYR A 61 0.94 -30.13 -2.47
N TYR A 62 0.34 -29.40 -3.41
CA TYR A 62 0.66 -28.01 -3.77
C TYR A 62 -0.61 -27.34 -4.29
N TYR A 63 -0.62 -26.01 -4.34
CA TYR A 63 -1.73 -25.23 -4.84
C TYR A 63 -1.50 -24.84 -6.30
N GLU A 64 -2.39 -25.29 -7.19
CA GLU A 64 -2.41 -24.95 -8.64
C GLU A 64 -2.86 -23.50 -8.92
N THR A 65 -2.58 -22.58 -7.99
CA THR A 65 -2.78 -21.15 -8.19
C THR A 65 -1.47 -20.52 -8.61
N GLU A 66 -1.47 -19.89 -9.79
CA GLU A 66 -0.29 -19.15 -10.25
C GLU A 66 -0.01 -17.95 -9.35
N THR A 67 1.26 -17.73 -9.03
CA THR A 67 1.72 -16.67 -8.13
C THR A 67 2.94 -15.98 -8.71
N THR A 68 3.02 -14.65 -8.56
CA THR A 68 4.21 -13.90 -8.99
C THR A 68 5.39 -14.23 -8.09
N LYS A 69 6.49 -14.72 -8.69
CA LYS A 69 7.68 -15.08 -7.94
C LYS A 69 8.67 -13.92 -7.88
N SER A 70 9.25 -13.72 -6.71
CA SER A 70 10.27 -12.69 -6.45
C SER A 70 11.39 -13.18 -5.52
N LEU A 71 11.32 -14.44 -5.10
CA LEU A 71 12.19 -15.06 -4.10
C LEU A 71 12.52 -16.50 -4.50
N VAL A 72 13.75 -16.94 -4.28
CA VAL A 72 14.12 -18.36 -4.22
C VAL A 72 14.60 -18.69 -2.81
N VAL A 73 14.11 -19.79 -2.23
CA VAL A 73 14.54 -20.25 -0.91
C VAL A 73 15.20 -21.63 -1.01
N LEU A 74 16.45 -21.69 -0.56
CA LEU A 74 17.21 -22.94 -0.50
C LEU A 74 17.00 -23.66 0.85
N HIS A 75 16.82 -24.97 0.75
CA HIS A 75 16.58 -25.90 1.85
C HIS A 75 17.52 -27.12 1.74
N TYR A 76 17.62 -27.87 2.83
CA TYR A 76 18.06 -29.27 2.77
C TYR A 76 17.03 -30.18 3.43
N THR A 77 16.97 -31.43 2.96
CA THR A 77 15.84 -32.33 3.28
C THR A 77 15.88 -32.95 4.67
N ALA A 78 17.06 -33.00 5.30
CA ALA A 78 17.32 -33.74 6.53
C ALA A 78 16.98 -35.23 6.36
N GLY A 79 17.24 -35.75 5.16
CA GLY A 79 16.76 -37.07 4.74
C GLY A 79 17.63 -37.71 3.67
N ARG A 80 16.98 -38.48 2.80
CA ARG A 80 17.57 -39.18 1.64
C ARG A 80 16.55 -39.20 0.52
N LEU A 81 17.01 -38.95 -0.70
CA LEU A 81 16.18 -38.71 -1.90
C LEU A 81 14.84 -39.46 -1.97
N LYS A 82 14.86 -40.79 -1.83
CA LYS A 82 13.64 -41.62 -1.92
C LYS A 82 12.61 -41.24 -0.85
N GLY A 83 13.05 -41.02 0.39
CA GLY A 83 12.17 -40.57 1.47
C GLY A 83 11.79 -39.10 1.33
N ASP A 84 12.70 -38.28 0.84
CA ASP A 84 12.51 -36.83 0.66
C ASP A 84 11.36 -36.56 -0.32
N VAL A 85 11.40 -37.18 -1.49
CA VAL A 85 10.35 -37.06 -2.50
C VAL A 85 9.02 -37.59 -1.97
N GLY A 86 9.02 -38.71 -1.23
CA GLY A 86 7.79 -39.26 -0.66
C GLY A 86 7.13 -38.32 0.36
N ALA A 87 7.93 -37.72 1.25
CA ALA A 87 7.42 -36.75 2.23
C ALA A 87 6.85 -35.49 1.54
N LEU A 88 7.57 -34.96 0.54
CA LEU A 88 7.22 -33.73 -0.18
C LEU A 88 6.06 -33.91 -1.19
N THR A 89 5.63 -35.14 -1.45
CA THR A 89 4.50 -35.45 -2.35
C THR A 89 3.41 -36.25 -1.63
N THR A 90 3.38 -36.16 -0.30
CA THR A 90 2.34 -36.81 0.51
C THR A 90 0.98 -36.21 0.18
N ASP A 91 0.06 -37.04 -0.30
CA ASP A 91 -1.29 -36.62 -0.66
C ASP A 91 -2.02 -35.90 0.50
N GLY A 92 -2.57 -34.72 0.21
CA GLY A 92 -3.25 -33.83 1.15
C GLY A 92 -2.31 -32.94 1.97
N ASN A 93 -1.00 -33.19 1.93
CA ASN A 93 -0.02 -32.43 2.71
C ASN A 93 0.59 -31.31 1.86
N HIS A 94 0.13 -30.07 2.07
CA HIS A 94 0.57 -28.88 1.33
C HIS A 94 1.89 -28.30 1.87
N VAL A 95 2.82 -29.19 2.21
CA VAL A 95 4.20 -28.84 2.61
C VAL A 95 5.14 -29.46 1.58
N SER A 96 5.54 -28.67 0.59
CA SER A 96 6.28 -29.16 -0.58
C SER A 96 7.13 -28.06 -1.22
N VAL A 97 7.99 -28.44 -2.17
CA VAL A 97 8.85 -27.55 -2.95
C VAL A 97 8.80 -27.90 -4.44
N SER A 98 9.11 -26.94 -5.31
CA SER A 98 9.07 -27.17 -6.76
C SER A 98 10.16 -28.13 -7.24
N TYR A 99 11.35 -28.08 -6.62
CA TYR A 99 12.51 -28.87 -7.06
C TYR A 99 13.24 -29.56 -5.89
N VAL A 100 13.72 -30.78 -6.15
CA VAL A 100 14.64 -31.52 -5.28
C VAL A 100 15.93 -31.86 -6.04
N VAL A 101 17.09 -31.50 -5.50
CA VAL A 101 18.41 -31.79 -6.11
C VAL A 101 19.06 -32.99 -5.43
N ALA A 102 19.21 -34.09 -6.16
CA ALA A 102 19.85 -35.32 -5.70
C ALA A 102 21.38 -35.17 -5.57
N ARG A 103 22.05 -36.10 -4.89
CA ARG A 103 23.51 -36.05 -4.68
C ARG A 103 24.32 -36.22 -5.95
N ASP A 104 23.78 -36.92 -6.94
CA ASP A 104 24.38 -37.03 -8.28
C ASP A 104 24.14 -35.79 -9.17
N GLY A 105 23.41 -34.78 -8.67
CA GLY A 105 23.08 -33.55 -9.38
C GLY A 105 21.78 -33.63 -10.20
N THR A 106 21.07 -34.76 -10.22
CA THR A 106 19.77 -34.85 -10.88
C THR A 106 18.76 -33.92 -10.21
N ILE A 107 18.06 -33.11 -10.99
CA ILE A 107 17.02 -32.19 -10.51
C ILE A 107 15.66 -32.82 -10.76
N TYR A 108 14.94 -33.14 -9.70
CA TYR A 108 13.57 -33.64 -9.76
C TYR A 108 12.59 -32.48 -9.61
N ARG A 109 11.69 -32.30 -10.59
CA ARG A 109 10.62 -31.29 -10.54
C ARG A 109 9.35 -31.95 -10.02
N LEU A 110 8.88 -31.52 -8.85
CA LEU A 110 7.69 -32.07 -8.20
C LEU A 110 6.40 -31.43 -8.73
N PHE A 111 6.44 -30.11 -8.97
CA PHE A 111 5.36 -29.35 -9.59
C PHE A 111 5.90 -28.10 -10.29
N ASP A 112 5.06 -27.43 -11.09
CA ASP A 112 5.45 -26.24 -11.84
C ASP A 112 5.76 -25.05 -10.91
N ASP A 113 6.87 -24.37 -11.15
CA ASP A 113 7.41 -23.28 -10.34
C ASP A 113 6.60 -21.97 -10.44
N LYS A 114 5.57 -21.90 -11.29
CA LYS A 114 4.53 -20.84 -11.22
C LYS A 114 3.52 -21.06 -10.07
N TYR A 115 3.36 -22.30 -9.63
CA TYR A 115 2.49 -22.70 -8.52
C TYR A 115 3.23 -22.62 -7.18
N TRP A 116 2.57 -22.94 -6.07
CA TRP A 116 3.18 -22.80 -4.75
C TRP A 116 2.70 -23.87 -3.75
N SER A 117 3.52 -24.14 -2.75
CA SER A 117 3.19 -24.96 -1.58
C SER A 117 3.92 -24.36 -0.37
N TYR A 118 3.51 -24.68 0.86
CA TYR A 118 4.21 -24.16 2.03
C TYR A 118 5.58 -24.82 2.19
N HIS A 119 6.64 -24.05 2.41
CA HIS A 119 7.99 -24.62 2.63
C HIS A 119 8.81 -23.95 3.74
N LEU A 120 8.31 -22.87 4.36
CA LEU A 120 9.00 -22.16 5.46
C LEU A 120 8.49 -22.57 6.86
N GLY A 121 7.29 -23.16 6.90
CA GLY A 121 6.61 -23.60 8.12
C GLY A 121 6.12 -22.44 9.01
N SER A 122 5.30 -22.78 9.99
CA SER A 122 4.75 -21.81 10.96
C SER A 122 5.84 -21.06 11.73
N GLY A 123 5.69 -19.75 11.89
CA GLY A 123 6.68 -18.90 12.58
C GLY A 123 7.82 -18.39 11.69
N ALA A 124 7.68 -18.49 10.36
CA ALA A 124 8.60 -17.85 9.42
C ALA A 124 8.51 -16.31 9.52
N VAL A 125 9.65 -15.63 9.68
CA VAL A 125 9.76 -14.17 9.59
C VAL A 125 9.23 -13.72 8.22
N GLY A 126 8.38 -12.70 8.18
CA GLY A 126 7.68 -12.24 6.98
C GLY A 126 6.44 -13.07 6.61
N GLY A 127 6.16 -14.15 7.34
CA GLY A 127 4.99 -15.01 7.15
C GLY A 127 5.24 -16.18 6.20
N ASN A 128 4.77 -17.37 6.59
CA ASN A 128 4.94 -18.59 5.81
C ASN A 128 4.18 -18.51 4.46
N GLU A 129 2.90 -18.13 4.48
CA GLU A 129 2.07 -18.12 3.28
C GLU A 129 2.57 -17.13 2.23
N LEU A 130 2.80 -15.88 2.61
CA LEU A 130 3.25 -14.84 1.69
C LEU A 130 4.58 -15.22 1.06
N ASN A 131 5.58 -15.59 1.87
CA ASN A 131 6.91 -15.91 1.36
C ASN A 131 6.95 -17.23 0.59
N SER A 132 6.09 -18.21 0.90
CA SER A 132 5.93 -19.42 0.10
C SER A 132 5.16 -19.17 -1.21
N LYS A 133 4.19 -18.25 -1.25
CA LYS A 133 3.51 -17.84 -2.49
C LYS A 133 4.46 -17.14 -3.46
N ARG A 134 5.22 -16.15 -2.99
CA ARG A 134 6.20 -15.42 -3.83
C ARG A 134 7.53 -16.17 -4.03
N GLY A 135 7.72 -17.27 -3.31
CA GLY A 135 8.94 -18.07 -3.30
C GLY A 135 8.88 -19.25 -4.26
N VAL A 136 10.03 -19.61 -4.81
CA VAL A 136 10.29 -20.95 -5.34
C VAL A 136 11.18 -21.68 -4.33
N GLY A 137 10.67 -22.75 -3.72
CA GLY A 137 11.43 -23.60 -2.82
C GLY A 137 12.30 -24.60 -3.59
N ILE A 138 13.54 -24.79 -3.16
CA ILE A 138 14.45 -25.83 -3.65
C ILE A 138 14.99 -26.62 -2.45
N GLU A 139 14.77 -27.93 -2.45
CA GLU A 139 15.35 -28.86 -1.49
C GLU A 139 16.61 -29.53 -2.05
N ILE A 140 17.70 -29.53 -1.30
CA ILE A 140 18.93 -30.25 -1.66
C ILE A 140 19.03 -31.50 -0.78
N SER A 141 18.99 -32.69 -1.39
CA SER A 141 19.04 -33.98 -0.69
C SER A 141 20.32 -34.11 0.15
N ASN A 142 20.19 -33.94 1.46
CA ASN A 142 21.32 -33.93 2.41
C ASN A 142 20.83 -34.28 3.83
N ALA A 143 21.66 -35.01 4.58
CA ALA A 143 21.33 -35.46 5.93
C ALA A 143 21.33 -34.34 6.99
N GLY A 144 21.92 -33.18 6.69
CA GLY A 144 22.00 -32.03 7.58
C GLY A 144 23.06 -32.19 8.67
N TRP A 145 22.75 -31.71 9.88
CA TRP A 145 23.64 -31.82 11.03
C TRP A 145 23.76 -33.28 11.54
N LEU A 146 24.89 -33.59 12.17
CA LEU A 146 25.25 -34.91 12.68
C LEU A 146 25.63 -34.81 14.17
N GLU A 147 25.23 -35.81 14.95
CA GLU A 147 25.61 -35.93 16.36
C GLU A 147 26.83 -36.83 16.52
N LEU A 148 27.86 -36.33 17.22
CA LEU A 148 29.00 -37.15 17.61
C LEU A 148 28.62 -38.04 18.80
N ARG A 149 28.77 -39.36 18.62
CA ARG A 149 28.58 -40.37 19.67
C ARG A 149 29.82 -41.22 19.83
N ASN A 150 30.13 -41.56 21.08
CA ASN A 150 31.25 -42.44 21.44
C ASN A 150 32.60 -42.00 20.85
N GLU A 151 32.77 -40.70 20.60
CA GLU A 151 33.97 -40.07 20.00
C GLU A 151 34.31 -40.48 18.55
N THR A 152 33.70 -41.53 18.01
CA THR A 152 34.05 -42.09 16.70
C THR A 152 32.93 -42.12 15.68
N GLU A 153 31.67 -42.03 16.12
CA GLU A 153 30.50 -42.22 15.24
C GLU A 153 29.72 -40.92 15.06
N LEU A 154 29.36 -40.59 13.83
CA LEU A 154 28.48 -39.47 13.49
C LEU A 154 27.10 -40.00 13.11
N TRP A 155 26.06 -39.52 13.79
CA TRP A 155 24.69 -40.00 13.68
C TRP A 155 23.78 -38.93 13.08
N ALA A 156 23.00 -39.30 12.06
CA ALA A 156 22.00 -38.44 11.43
C ALA A 156 20.59 -38.75 11.97
N PHE A 157 19.63 -37.86 11.69
CA PHE A 157 18.20 -38.03 12.04
C PHE A 157 17.95 -38.21 13.54
N VAL A 158 18.78 -37.60 14.38
CA VAL A 158 18.66 -37.68 15.84
C VAL A 158 17.52 -36.79 16.30
N ASN A 159 16.59 -37.38 17.05
CA ASN A 159 15.57 -36.67 17.79
C ASN A 159 16.07 -36.40 19.23
N PRO A 160 16.26 -35.14 19.64
CA PRO A 160 16.78 -34.81 20.97
C PRO A 160 15.86 -35.25 22.12
N ASP A 161 14.55 -35.37 21.86
CA ASP A 161 13.57 -35.77 22.87
C ASP A 161 13.49 -37.30 23.04
N VAL A 162 14.17 -38.06 22.18
CA VAL A 162 14.15 -39.53 22.18
C VAL A 162 15.57 -40.05 22.33
N ALA A 163 15.93 -40.43 23.56
CA ALA A 163 17.23 -41.00 23.87
C ALA A 163 17.55 -42.21 22.98
N GLY A 164 18.72 -42.21 22.35
CA GLY A 164 19.16 -43.29 21.46
C GLY A 164 18.56 -43.27 20.05
N SER A 165 17.77 -42.25 19.70
CA SER A 165 17.26 -42.06 18.33
C SER A 165 18.36 -41.76 17.31
N GLY A 166 18.02 -41.74 16.03
CA GLY A 166 18.95 -41.49 14.93
C GLY A 166 19.56 -42.75 14.33
N LYS A 167 20.38 -42.55 13.30
CA LYS A 167 21.02 -43.63 12.53
C LYS A 167 22.49 -43.30 12.27
N HIS A 168 23.34 -44.31 12.36
CA HIS A 168 24.77 -44.17 12.10
C HIS A 168 25.01 -43.73 10.65
N TYR A 169 25.52 -42.51 10.48
CA TYR A 169 25.72 -41.88 9.19
C TYR A 169 27.10 -42.14 8.61
N CYS A 170 28.17 -41.89 9.38
CA CYS A 170 29.56 -42.18 9.03
C CYS A 170 30.42 -42.20 10.30
N ASN A 171 31.70 -42.57 10.19
CA ASN A 171 32.67 -42.44 11.28
C ASN A 171 33.41 -41.10 11.17
N THR A 172 34.05 -40.68 12.26
CA THR A 172 34.90 -39.46 12.26
C THR A 172 36.12 -39.58 11.34
N THR A 173 36.50 -40.80 10.96
CA THR A 173 37.55 -41.07 9.95
C THR A 173 37.08 -40.84 8.51
N ASP A 174 35.76 -40.79 8.26
CA ASP A 174 35.19 -40.60 6.92
C ASP A 174 35.13 -39.11 6.57
N THR A 175 36.28 -38.45 6.50
CA THR A 175 36.37 -36.98 6.39
C THR A 175 35.74 -36.39 5.13
N ASP A 176 35.46 -37.20 4.11
CA ASP A 176 34.75 -36.77 2.90
C ASP A 176 33.22 -36.72 3.09
N ALA A 177 32.70 -37.37 4.14
CA ALA A 177 31.27 -37.50 4.39
C ALA A 177 30.67 -36.31 5.17
N TYR A 178 31.51 -35.57 5.89
CA TYR A 178 31.10 -34.50 6.78
C TYR A 178 32.06 -33.31 6.78
N VAL A 179 31.53 -32.14 7.14
CA VAL A 179 32.29 -30.94 7.51
C VAL A 179 32.15 -30.76 9.00
N LYS A 180 33.27 -30.51 9.67
CA LYS A 180 33.30 -30.02 11.05
C LYS A 180 33.45 -28.51 11.03
N LEU A 181 32.55 -27.78 11.67
CA LEU A 181 32.65 -26.33 11.83
C LEU A 181 33.62 -25.99 12.95
N ASP A 182 34.41 -24.93 12.78
CA ASP A 182 35.30 -24.42 13.83
C ASP A 182 34.51 -23.81 15.00
N THR A 183 33.34 -23.24 14.70
CA THR A 183 32.38 -22.70 15.67
C THR A 183 31.03 -23.39 15.48
N PRO A 184 30.41 -23.95 16.53
CA PRO A 184 29.10 -24.58 16.41
C PRO A 184 28.04 -23.60 15.89
N PHE A 185 27.29 -24.00 14.87
CA PHE A 185 26.16 -23.25 14.34
C PHE A 185 24.86 -23.80 14.93
N ARG A 186 24.14 -22.96 15.70
CA ARG A 186 22.93 -23.37 16.45
C ARG A 186 23.15 -24.69 17.20
N GLU A 187 24.24 -24.72 17.99
CA GLU A 187 24.68 -25.84 18.84
C GLU A 187 25.16 -27.10 18.09
N LYS A 188 25.22 -27.08 16.75
CA LYS A 188 25.68 -28.22 15.95
C LYS A 188 27.04 -27.94 15.33
N GLU A 189 27.94 -28.92 15.41
CA GLU A 189 29.34 -28.79 14.98
C GLU A 189 29.64 -29.62 13.72
N TYR A 190 28.92 -30.73 13.50
CA TYR A 190 29.16 -31.66 12.39
C TYR A 190 27.99 -31.62 11.40
N PHE A 191 28.28 -31.55 10.10
CA PHE A 191 27.27 -31.49 9.02
C PHE A 191 27.66 -32.37 7.84
N ALA A 192 26.69 -32.99 7.17
CA ALA A 192 26.95 -33.81 5.99
C ALA A 192 27.41 -32.99 4.77
N THR A 193 28.35 -33.52 3.97
CA THR A 193 28.88 -32.83 2.79
C THR A 193 27.91 -32.77 1.61
N TYR A 194 27.98 -31.67 0.85
CA TYR A 194 27.35 -31.50 -0.45
C TYR A 194 28.32 -31.88 -1.58
N THR A 195 27.81 -32.46 -2.66
CA THR A 195 28.63 -32.84 -3.82
C THR A 195 28.80 -31.68 -4.81
N ASP A 196 29.84 -31.72 -5.64
CA ASP A 196 30.03 -30.72 -6.71
C ASP A 196 28.91 -30.73 -7.76
N ALA A 197 28.31 -31.91 -7.99
CA ALA A 197 27.16 -32.06 -8.86
C ALA A 197 25.93 -31.31 -8.29
N GLN A 198 25.70 -31.37 -6.98
CA GLN A 198 24.64 -30.59 -6.33
C GLN A 198 24.84 -29.08 -6.51
N TYR A 199 26.06 -28.57 -6.29
CA TYR A 199 26.35 -27.15 -6.50
C TYR A 199 26.14 -26.73 -7.95
N THR A 200 26.63 -27.54 -8.90
CA THR A 200 26.52 -27.27 -10.33
C THR A 200 25.07 -27.18 -10.77
N SER A 201 24.26 -28.18 -10.41
CA SER A 201 22.84 -28.23 -10.76
C SER A 201 22.03 -27.13 -10.07
N THR A 202 22.31 -26.85 -8.79
CA THR A 202 21.64 -25.77 -8.05
C THR A 202 21.94 -24.41 -8.69
N ARG A 203 23.20 -24.14 -9.07
CA ARG A 203 23.58 -22.89 -9.75
C ARG A 203 22.85 -22.73 -11.09
N SER A 204 22.81 -23.78 -11.91
CA SER A 204 22.08 -23.73 -13.20
C SER A 204 20.59 -23.49 -12.99
N LEU A 205 19.97 -24.15 -12.01
CA LEU A 205 18.57 -23.97 -11.66
C LEU A 205 18.28 -22.54 -11.17
N LEU A 206 19.13 -21.96 -10.32
CA LEU A 206 18.98 -20.59 -9.84
C LEU A 206 19.04 -19.57 -10.98
N LYS A 207 19.97 -19.76 -11.94
CA LYS A 207 20.08 -18.88 -13.12
C LYS A 207 18.82 -18.96 -14.00
N TYR A 208 18.30 -20.18 -14.21
CA TYR A 208 17.02 -20.40 -14.90
C TYR A 208 15.86 -19.68 -14.19
N LEU A 209 15.68 -19.88 -12.88
CA LEU A 209 14.58 -19.29 -12.11
C LEU A 209 14.64 -17.77 -12.03
N ALA A 210 15.85 -17.21 -11.90
CA ALA A 210 16.08 -15.77 -11.94
C ALA A 210 15.60 -15.15 -13.26
N ALA A 211 15.93 -15.80 -14.39
CA ALA A 211 15.48 -15.39 -15.70
C ALA A 211 13.97 -15.58 -15.89
N GLN A 212 13.44 -16.74 -15.51
CA GLN A 212 12.04 -17.12 -15.71
C GLN A 212 11.06 -16.19 -15.01
N HIS A 213 11.40 -15.75 -13.81
CA HIS A 213 10.51 -14.95 -12.96
C HIS A 213 10.97 -13.52 -12.76
N SER A 214 12.03 -13.08 -13.46
CA SER A 214 12.66 -11.77 -13.22
C SER A 214 13.06 -11.55 -11.75
N ILE A 215 13.50 -12.62 -11.08
CA ILE A 215 14.04 -12.57 -9.71
C ILE A 215 15.49 -12.07 -9.81
N PRO A 216 15.92 -11.09 -9.00
CA PRO A 216 17.34 -10.72 -8.94
C PRO A 216 18.22 -11.93 -8.65
N TYR A 217 19.23 -12.20 -9.47
CA TYR A 217 20.26 -13.20 -9.15
C TYR A 217 21.24 -12.63 -8.11
N GLU A 218 20.69 -12.26 -6.96
CA GLU A 218 21.39 -11.65 -5.84
C GLU A 218 21.18 -12.53 -4.61
N PHE A 219 22.29 -13.00 -4.04
CA PHE A 219 22.25 -13.67 -2.75
C PHE A 219 22.14 -12.62 -1.65
N LEU A 220 21.50 -13.00 -0.56
CA LEU A 220 21.57 -12.25 0.67
C LEU A 220 23.03 -11.92 1.03
N ASP A 221 23.27 -10.71 1.55
CA ASP A 221 24.61 -10.23 1.92
C ASP A 221 25.33 -11.26 2.80
N GLU A 222 26.62 -11.48 2.54
CA GLU A 222 27.40 -12.53 3.20
C GLU A 222 27.31 -12.44 4.73
N THR A 223 27.28 -11.22 5.29
CA THR A 223 27.18 -10.97 6.74
C THR A 223 25.83 -11.36 7.32
N LYS A 224 24.79 -11.50 6.49
CA LYS A 224 23.42 -11.83 6.89
C LYS A 224 22.98 -13.23 6.51
N ARG A 225 23.76 -13.99 5.72
CA ARG A 225 23.36 -15.33 5.22
C ARG A 225 22.97 -16.32 6.31
N TYR A 226 23.54 -16.16 7.50
CA TYR A 226 23.29 -17.04 8.65
C TYR A 226 22.40 -16.40 9.73
N GLU A 227 21.93 -15.17 9.47
CA GLU A 227 21.07 -14.42 10.36
C GLU A 227 19.62 -14.48 9.86
N LEU A 228 18.69 -14.30 10.79
CA LEU A 228 17.31 -14.02 10.43
C LEU A 228 17.24 -12.70 9.66
N PHE A 229 16.26 -12.58 8.77
CA PHE A 229 15.74 -11.27 8.43
C PHE A 229 15.40 -10.54 9.72
N ALA A 230 15.95 -9.35 9.89
CA ALA A 230 15.84 -8.59 11.13
C ALA A 230 14.39 -8.18 11.41
N THR A 231 13.57 -8.06 10.35
CA THR A 231 12.14 -7.77 10.46
C THR A 231 11.31 -8.57 9.44
N ASN A 232 10.02 -8.71 9.72
CA ASN A 232 9.06 -9.24 8.76
C ASN A 232 9.06 -8.46 7.44
N THR A 233 9.26 -7.13 7.51
CA THR A 233 9.35 -6.27 6.32
C THR A 233 10.59 -6.59 5.50
N GLU A 234 11.76 -6.77 6.12
CA GLU A 234 12.98 -7.16 5.39
C GLU A 234 12.76 -8.49 4.66
N ALA A 235 12.13 -9.47 5.31
CA ALA A 235 11.79 -10.75 4.69
C ALA A 235 10.79 -10.63 3.52
N LYS A 236 9.76 -9.78 3.65
CA LYS A 236 8.72 -9.58 2.62
C LYS A 236 9.20 -8.73 1.44
N ASP A 237 10.10 -7.80 1.68
CA ASP A 237 10.62 -6.89 0.66
C ASP A 237 11.80 -7.50 -0.10
N PHE A 238 12.56 -8.40 0.55
CA PHE A 238 13.72 -9.03 -0.06
C PHE A 238 13.35 -9.77 -1.35
N LYS A 239 13.98 -9.38 -2.44
CA LYS A 239 13.89 -10.04 -3.75
C LYS A 239 15.26 -10.63 -4.07
N GLY A 240 15.31 -11.91 -4.37
CA GLY A 240 16.56 -12.61 -4.65
C GLY A 240 16.61 -14.01 -4.08
N ILE A 241 17.79 -14.44 -3.66
CA ILE A 241 18.08 -15.80 -3.21
C ILE A 241 18.41 -15.78 -1.70
N ALA A 242 17.62 -16.49 -0.92
CA ALA A 242 17.80 -16.67 0.53
C ALA A 242 17.74 -18.16 0.89
N SER A 243 17.90 -18.48 2.18
CA SER A 243 17.79 -19.85 2.70
C SER A 243 16.84 -19.91 3.89
N HIS A 244 16.42 -21.11 4.27
CA HIS A 244 15.42 -21.33 5.32
C HIS A 244 15.80 -20.71 6.68
N ILE A 245 17.09 -20.73 7.03
CA ILE A 245 17.61 -20.07 8.25
C ILE A 245 17.35 -18.57 8.31
N ASN A 246 17.18 -17.89 7.18
CA ASN A 246 16.87 -16.45 7.16
C ASN A 246 15.42 -16.18 7.60
N PHE A 247 14.55 -17.19 7.54
CA PHE A 247 13.15 -17.09 7.92
C PHE A 247 12.85 -17.73 9.28
N ARG A 248 13.69 -18.65 9.78
CA ARG A 248 13.39 -19.47 10.96
C ARG A 248 14.48 -19.39 12.03
N SER A 249 14.08 -18.97 13.23
CA SER A 249 14.99 -18.67 14.34
C SER A 249 15.44 -19.92 15.10
N SER A 250 14.58 -20.94 15.15
CA SER A 250 14.79 -22.18 15.88
C SER A 250 14.23 -23.39 15.13
N GLY A 251 14.71 -24.58 15.49
CA GLY A 251 14.26 -25.86 14.92
C GLY A 251 14.62 -26.07 13.44
N LYS A 252 15.46 -25.20 12.87
CA LYS A 252 15.96 -25.25 11.49
C LYS A 252 17.46 -24.96 11.47
N TRP A 253 18.20 -25.62 10.59
CA TRP A 253 19.64 -25.44 10.41
C TRP A 253 20.03 -25.32 8.92
N ASP A 254 19.04 -25.40 8.02
CA ASP A 254 19.20 -25.41 6.59
C ASP A 254 19.22 -24.00 5.98
N ILE A 255 20.20 -23.61 5.17
CA ILE A 255 21.25 -24.46 4.60
C ILE A 255 22.58 -24.44 5.40
N GLY A 256 22.74 -23.45 6.29
CA GLY A 256 23.80 -23.41 7.32
C GLY A 256 25.23 -23.12 6.80
N GLN A 257 26.17 -22.97 7.73
CA GLN A 257 27.56 -22.62 7.44
C GLN A 257 28.38 -23.71 6.72
N ALA A 258 27.89 -24.95 6.68
CA ALA A 258 28.55 -26.05 5.97
C ALA A 258 28.37 -25.97 4.43
N PHE A 259 27.45 -25.12 3.95
CA PHE A 259 27.20 -24.91 2.53
C PHE A 259 28.10 -23.83 1.95
N LYS A 260 28.71 -24.13 0.80
CA LYS A 260 29.71 -23.29 0.12
C LYS A 260 29.06 -22.35 -0.90
N TRP A 261 28.59 -21.20 -0.42
CA TRP A 261 27.92 -20.19 -1.24
C TRP A 261 28.76 -19.71 -2.45
N GLU A 262 30.09 -19.68 -2.30
CA GLU A 262 31.03 -19.29 -3.35
C GLU A 262 30.92 -20.17 -4.61
N LYS A 263 30.54 -21.45 -4.44
CA LYS A 263 30.33 -22.37 -5.57
C LYS A 263 29.09 -22.03 -6.42
N LEU A 264 28.21 -21.16 -5.93
CA LEU A 264 27.05 -20.65 -6.67
C LEU A 264 27.33 -19.29 -7.35
N THR A 265 28.36 -18.57 -6.93
CA THR A 265 28.74 -17.24 -7.45
C THR A 265 29.88 -17.29 -8.47
N GLU A 266 30.73 -18.31 -8.43
CA GLU A 266 31.74 -18.51 -9.46
C GLU A 266 31.05 -18.97 -10.76
N ASP A 267 31.31 -18.28 -11.87
CA ASP A 267 31.27 -18.93 -13.18
C ASP A 267 32.43 -19.92 -13.21
N ALA A 268 32.22 -21.10 -12.63
CA ALA A 268 33.22 -22.16 -12.68
C ALA A 268 33.63 -22.37 -14.14
N PRO A 269 34.94 -22.52 -14.43
CA PRO A 269 35.39 -22.81 -15.79
C PRO A 269 34.64 -24.03 -16.31
N ALA A 270 34.05 -23.89 -17.49
CA ALA A 270 33.26 -24.92 -18.12
C ALA A 270 34.14 -26.16 -18.39
N ASP A 271 33.96 -27.22 -17.59
CA ASP A 271 34.30 -28.56 -18.04
C ASP A 271 33.17 -29.03 -18.97
N THR A 272 33.43 -28.87 -20.27
CA THR A 272 32.59 -29.31 -21.39
C THR A 272 32.14 -30.77 -21.25
N PRO A 273 30.89 -31.07 -21.64
CA PRO A 273 30.72 -32.00 -22.76
C PRO A 273 30.05 -31.33 -23.98
N ALA A 274 30.76 -31.41 -25.11
CA ALA A 274 30.37 -31.25 -26.52
C ALA A 274 29.21 -30.29 -26.94
N ALA A 275 29.58 -29.24 -27.67
CA ALA A 275 28.72 -28.31 -28.44
C ALA A 275 28.10 -28.92 -29.72
N PRO A 276 27.12 -28.24 -30.35
CA PRO A 276 27.41 -27.52 -31.62
C PRO A 276 26.62 -26.17 -31.77
N PRO A 277 26.70 -25.39 -32.89
CA PRO A 277 27.55 -24.19 -33.03
C PRO A 277 26.77 -22.86 -33.24
N ALA A 278 27.53 -21.76 -33.27
CA ALA A 278 27.18 -20.36 -32.99
C ALA A 278 26.51 -19.50 -34.09
N ALA A 279 25.96 -18.34 -33.70
CA ALA A 279 25.86 -17.12 -34.52
C ALA A 279 26.06 -15.85 -33.65
N GLY A 280 26.86 -14.90 -34.15
CA GLY A 280 27.54 -13.81 -33.41
C GLY A 280 26.74 -12.55 -32.99
N PRO A 281 27.43 -11.50 -32.49
CA PRO A 281 26.82 -10.45 -31.66
C PRO A 281 26.49 -9.14 -32.39
N ALA A 282 25.50 -8.40 -31.87
CA ALA A 282 25.22 -6.99 -32.18
C ALA A 282 24.91 -6.19 -30.88
N PRO A 283 25.08 -4.85 -30.87
CA PRO A 283 25.57 -4.08 -29.72
C PRO A 283 24.49 -3.48 -28.79
N ALA A 284 24.93 -3.04 -27.61
CA ALA A 284 24.14 -2.50 -26.49
C ALA A 284 23.41 -1.15 -26.78
N PRO A 285 22.21 -0.92 -26.20
CA PRO A 285 21.60 0.40 -26.09
C PRO A 285 21.65 0.99 -24.66
N ALA A 286 21.49 2.31 -24.63
CA ALA A 286 21.78 3.25 -23.55
C ALA A 286 20.68 3.39 -22.45
N ALA A 287 21.06 4.07 -21.37
CA ALA A 287 20.30 4.30 -20.14
C ALA A 287 19.01 5.15 -20.30
N PRO A 288 17.97 4.94 -19.45
CA PRO A 288 16.69 5.67 -19.48
C PRO A 288 16.67 6.98 -18.64
N PRO A 289 15.69 7.90 -18.88
CA PRO A 289 15.63 9.25 -18.29
C PRO A 289 14.85 9.35 -16.96
N ALA A 290 15.08 10.46 -16.24
CA ALA A 290 14.63 10.77 -14.88
C ALA A 290 13.14 11.22 -14.75
N ALA A 291 12.57 11.03 -13.54
CA ALA A 291 11.21 11.37 -13.12
C ALA A 291 11.05 12.79 -12.49
N PRO A 292 9.84 13.39 -12.41
CA PRO A 292 9.61 14.81 -12.07
C PRO A 292 9.35 15.12 -10.57
N VAL A 293 9.25 16.43 -10.28
CA VAL A 293 9.48 17.19 -9.03
C VAL A 293 8.19 17.51 -8.20
N SER A 294 8.30 17.83 -6.89
CA SER A 294 7.20 17.95 -5.89
C SER A 294 6.56 19.34 -5.63
N ASN A 295 5.29 19.37 -5.22
CA ASN A 295 4.52 20.51 -4.65
C ASN A 295 4.59 20.56 -3.10
N SER A 296 4.72 21.75 -2.48
CA SER A 296 4.59 21.97 -1.03
C SER A 296 3.12 21.97 -0.60
N THR A 297 2.74 21.19 0.43
CA THR A 297 1.35 21.08 0.94
C THR A 297 1.27 21.52 2.41
N ALA A 298 0.15 22.12 2.84
CA ALA A 298 -0.04 22.64 4.21
C ALA A 298 -0.20 21.54 5.30
N PHE A 299 -0.26 20.28 4.88
CA PHE A 299 -0.40 19.11 5.74
C PHE A 299 0.48 17.98 5.21
N ALA A 300 0.91 17.11 6.10
CA ALA A 300 1.73 15.95 5.79
C ALA A 300 1.29 14.74 6.63
N LEU A 301 1.55 13.55 6.11
CA LEU A 301 1.48 12.32 6.87
C LEU A 301 2.75 12.19 7.75
N PRO A 302 2.63 11.59 8.93
CA PRO A 302 3.71 11.65 9.93
C PRO A 302 4.85 10.67 9.64
N ILE A 303 4.67 9.73 8.72
CA ILE A 303 5.71 8.80 8.23
C ILE A 303 5.52 8.55 6.74
N ASP A 304 6.60 8.21 6.04
CA ASP A 304 6.56 7.81 4.63
C ASP A 304 6.42 6.29 4.50
N LEU A 305 5.28 5.82 3.99
CA LEU A 305 5.00 4.40 3.72
C LEU A 305 5.44 3.94 2.32
N GLY A 306 6.27 4.70 1.62
CA GLY A 306 6.87 4.36 0.32
C GLY A 306 6.42 5.24 -0.85
N LYS A 307 5.67 6.31 -0.56
CA LYS A 307 5.01 7.19 -1.54
C LYS A 307 5.08 8.68 -1.14
N GLY A 308 5.96 9.00 -0.19
CA GLY A 308 6.15 10.35 0.33
C GLY A 308 5.19 10.70 1.46
N LEU A 309 5.29 11.95 1.93
CA LEU A 309 4.53 12.46 3.08
C LEU A 309 3.28 13.25 2.68
N ALA A 310 2.98 13.38 1.39
CA ALA A 310 1.85 14.18 0.94
C ALA A 310 0.51 13.53 1.32
N VAL A 311 -0.46 14.35 1.75
CA VAL A 311 -1.83 13.89 1.99
C VAL A 311 -2.54 13.77 0.64
N THR A 312 -2.41 12.60 0.02
CA THR A 312 -3.07 12.25 -1.25
C THR A 312 -4.05 11.11 -1.03
N GLU A 313 -4.94 10.88 -1.98
CA GLU A 313 -5.86 9.74 -1.93
C GLU A 313 -5.11 8.39 -1.84
N GLU A 314 -4.07 8.23 -2.66
CA GLU A 314 -3.22 7.03 -2.64
C GLU A 314 -2.56 6.82 -1.28
N ASN A 315 -1.95 7.86 -0.69
CA ASN A 315 -1.32 7.75 0.62
C ASN A 315 -2.32 7.55 1.75
N ARG A 316 -3.50 8.15 1.67
CA ARG A 316 -4.59 7.94 2.62
C ARG A 316 -5.03 6.48 2.64
N ASP A 317 -5.24 5.90 1.45
CA ASP A 317 -5.69 4.51 1.32
C ASP A 317 -4.59 3.53 1.80
N LEU A 318 -3.32 3.83 1.51
CA LEU A 318 -2.18 3.10 2.07
C LEU A 318 -2.14 3.18 3.60
N PHE A 319 -2.42 4.34 4.19
CA PHE A 319 -2.48 4.48 5.65
C PHE A 319 -3.63 3.67 6.26
N TYR A 320 -4.80 3.62 5.61
CA TYR A 320 -5.89 2.76 6.08
C TYR A 320 -5.57 1.27 5.93
N GLU A 321 -4.99 0.83 4.81
CA GLU A 321 -4.50 -0.54 4.66
C GLU A 321 -3.44 -0.87 5.71
N HIS A 322 -2.57 0.08 6.01
CA HIS A 322 -1.52 -0.05 7.02
C HIS A 322 -2.09 -0.22 8.43
N THR A 323 -3.04 0.64 8.83
CA THR A 323 -3.59 0.66 10.20
C THR A 323 -4.73 -0.31 10.43
N GLU A 324 -5.46 -0.73 9.38
CA GLU A 324 -6.66 -1.57 9.51
C GLU A 324 -6.47 -3.00 8.99
N LEU A 325 -5.59 -3.24 8.02
CA LEU A 325 -5.42 -4.56 7.38
C LEU A 325 -4.06 -5.21 7.70
N SER A 326 -2.98 -4.43 7.62
CA SER A 326 -1.60 -4.94 7.65
C SER A 326 -1.02 -5.04 9.05
N ASN A 327 -1.44 -4.15 9.96
CA ASN A 327 -0.97 -4.13 11.34
C ASN A 327 -2.19 -4.00 12.27
N HIS A 328 -2.42 -5.02 13.08
CA HIS A 328 -3.59 -5.11 13.96
C HIS A 328 -3.26 -4.57 15.35
N GLY A 329 -4.25 -3.97 16.02
CA GLY A 329 -4.12 -3.41 17.36
C GLY A 329 -3.77 -1.91 17.39
N GLY A 330 -4.71 -1.11 17.90
CA GLY A 330 -4.59 0.35 18.04
C GLY A 330 -5.33 1.11 16.94
N TYR A 331 -6.64 0.84 16.80
CA TYR A 331 -7.51 1.50 15.84
C TYR A 331 -8.16 2.74 16.46
N TYR A 332 -8.49 3.73 15.64
CA TYR A 332 -9.39 4.79 16.09
C TYR A 332 -10.86 4.38 15.89
N PRO A 333 -11.77 4.55 16.87
CA PRO A 333 -11.57 4.95 18.26
C PRO A 333 -11.45 3.75 19.24
N LEU A 334 -11.19 2.55 18.72
CA LEU A 334 -11.27 1.27 19.43
C LEU A 334 -9.90 0.63 19.62
N GLY A 335 -9.48 0.49 20.88
CA GLY A 335 -8.37 -0.40 21.23
C GLY A 335 -8.83 -1.86 21.25
N THR A 336 -7.98 -2.80 20.83
CA THR A 336 -8.26 -4.25 20.89
C THR A 336 -8.40 -4.79 22.32
N ASN A 337 -8.08 -3.95 23.29
CA ASN A 337 -8.31 -4.11 24.72
C ASN A 337 -9.68 -3.58 25.21
N THR A 338 -10.58 -3.18 24.30
CA THR A 338 -11.95 -2.69 24.59
C THR A 338 -12.04 -1.32 25.27
N VAL A 339 -10.93 -0.61 25.40
CA VAL A 339 -10.91 0.77 25.90
C VAL A 339 -10.95 1.76 24.72
N TRP A 340 -11.28 3.01 25.03
CA TRP A 340 -11.17 4.08 24.05
C TRP A 340 -9.72 4.26 23.59
N HIS A 341 -9.52 4.51 22.29
CA HIS A 341 -8.21 4.73 21.71
C HIS A 341 -8.24 5.97 20.80
N GLY A 342 -7.51 7.03 21.18
CA GLY A 342 -7.60 8.36 20.57
C GLY A 342 -6.97 8.50 19.19
N GLY A 343 -6.07 7.59 18.83
CA GLY A 343 -5.27 7.68 17.63
C GLY A 343 -5.17 6.38 16.86
N VAL A 344 -4.08 6.25 16.11
CA VAL A 344 -3.73 5.04 15.35
C VAL A 344 -2.28 4.65 15.64
N HIS A 345 -2.01 3.34 15.64
CA HIS A 345 -0.64 2.85 15.63
C HIS A 345 -0.06 2.82 14.22
N LEU A 346 1.10 3.45 14.05
CA LEU A 346 1.82 3.47 12.79
C LEU A 346 3.12 2.68 12.95
N HIS A 347 3.18 1.53 12.29
CA HIS A 347 4.35 0.67 12.26
C HIS A 347 5.32 1.08 11.14
N ALA A 348 6.61 1.14 11.44
CA ALA A 348 7.67 1.07 10.44
C ALA A 348 8.97 0.69 11.17
N ASN A 349 10.12 0.73 10.51
CA ASN A 349 11.39 0.39 11.17
C ASN A 349 11.75 1.37 12.30
N VAL A 350 12.41 0.87 13.35
CA VAL A 350 13.05 1.72 14.37
C VAL A 350 13.95 2.72 13.67
N GLY A 351 13.92 3.98 14.10
CA GLY A 351 14.73 5.04 13.50
C GLY A 351 14.13 5.66 12.23
N LYS A 352 12.99 5.16 11.71
CA LYS A 352 12.23 5.85 10.65
C LYS A 352 11.89 7.27 11.12
N ALA A 353 12.08 8.25 10.24
CA ALA A 353 11.77 9.64 10.56
C ALA A 353 10.27 9.83 10.82
N VAL A 354 9.96 10.60 11.87
CA VAL A 354 8.61 11.02 12.24
C VAL A 354 8.49 12.51 11.99
N HIS A 355 7.42 12.92 11.31
CA HIS A 355 7.23 14.26 10.77
C HIS A 355 5.99 14.94 11.35
N ALA A 356 6.04 16.28 11.45
CA ALA A 356 4.89 17.07 11.86
C ALA A 356 3.81 17.00 10.78
N CYS A 357 2.56 16.77 11.19
CA CYS A 357 1.46 16.59 10.24
C CYS A 357 0.88 17.91 9.73
N ALA A 358 1.15 19.01 10.43
CA ALA A 358 0.70 20.35 10.08
C ALA A 358 1.66 21.39 10.66
N ASP A 359 1.56 22.62 10.16
CA ASP A 359 2.24 23.77 10.76
C ASP A 359 1.77 23.96 12.20
N GLY A 360 2.71 24.17 13.13
CA GLY A 360 2.39 24.25 14.55
C GLY A 360 3.54 24.69 15.44
N VAL A 361 3.31 24.59 16.74
CA VAL A 361 4.25 24.93 17.81
C VAL A 361 4.39 23.72 18.73
N ILE A 362 5.61 23.21 18.91
CA ILE A 362 5.91 22.20 19.93
C ILE A 362 5.66 22.83 21.31
N VAL A 363 4.67 22.30 22.03
CA VAL A 363 4.27 22.82 23.34
C VAL A 363 4.74 21.93 24.48
N ALA A 364 5.08 20.67 24.21
CA ALA A 364 5.71 19.77 25.16
C ALA A 364 6.56 18.72 24.44
N ALA A 365 7.67 18.32 25.07
CA ALA A 365 8.45 17.17 24.64
C ALA A 365 9.08 16.46 25.83
N ARG A 366 9.12 15.12 25.77
CA ARG A 366 9.89 14.26 26.67
C ARG A 366 10.70 13.31 25.80
N LEU A 367 12.02 13.50 25.74
CA LEU A 367 12.94 12.69 24.92
C LEU A 367 14.20 12.30 25.72
N PRO A 368 14.08 11.56 26.84
CA PRO A 368 15.24 11.13 27.62
C PRO A 368 16.21 10.31 26.75
N SER A 369 17.51 10.51 26.98
CA SER A 369 18.56 9.69 26.35
C SER A 369 18.92 8.45 27.17
N ASP A 370 18.53 8.41 28.45
CA ASP A 370 18.72 7.26 29.33
C ASP A 370 17.62 6.24 29.10
N ALA A 371 17.98 4.98 28.82
CA ALA A 371 17.02 3.94 28.47
C ALA A 371 16.07 3.56 29.62
N MET A 372 16.49 3.71 30.88
CA MET A 372 15.62 3.45 32.05
C MET A 372 14.61 4.59 32.23
N LEU A 373 14.98 5.83 31.89
CA LEU A 373 14.07 6.95 31.85
C LEU A 373 13.19 6.94 30.58
N ALA A 374 13.68 6.42 29.47
CA ALA A 374 12.95 6.41 28.20
C ALA A 374 11.90 5.31 28.09
N ASN A 375 12.09 4.18 28.77
CA ASN A 375 11.23 3.01 28.58
C ASN A 375 10.47 2.65 29.86
N GLY A 376 9.20 2.27 29.70
CA GLY A 376 8.39 1.58 30.70
C GLY A 376 8.20 0.10 30.33
N GLU A 377 7.20 -0.53 30.96
CA GLU A 377 6.85 -1.93 30.69
C GLU A 377 6.55 -2.17 29.20
N TYR A 378 5.72 -1.31 28.62
CA TYR A 378 5.25 -1.42 27.24
C TYR A 378 6.14 -0.71 26.21
N GLY A 379 7.37 -0.32 26.55
CA GLY A 379 8.27 0.37 25.63
C GLY A 379 8.35 1.89 25.88
N SER A 380 8.60 2.66 24.82
CA SER A 380 8.99 4.06 24.95
C SER A 380 7.90 4.95 25.52
N ARG A 381 8.30 5.82 26.46
CA ARG A 381 7.49 6.88 27.10
C ARG A 381 7.76 8.26 26.48
N ALA A 382 8.60 8.29 25.46
CA ALA A 382 9.01 9.52 24.81
C ALA A 382 7.90 10.03 23.89
N PHE A 383 7.64 11.34 23.96
CA PHE A 383 6.59 11.97 23.17
C PHE A 383 6.94 13.40 22.76
N ILE A 384 6.28 13.87 21.70
CA ILE A 384 6.24 15.27 21.28
C ILE A 384 4.77 15.66 21.10
N LEU A 385 4.39 16.81 21.65
CA LEU A 385 3.07 17.41 21.51
C LEU A 385 3.19 18.73 20.74
N VAL A 386 2.44 18.83 19.65
CA VAL A 386 2.42 20.03 18.79
C VAL A 386 1.02 20.64 18.85
N GLN A 387 0.95 21.94 19.15
CA GLN A 387 -0.28 22.73 19.07
C GLN A 387 -0.38 23.38 17.70
N HIS A 388 -1.59 23.34 17.13
CA HIS A 388 -1.92 23.87 15.82
C HIS A 388 -3.13 24.83 15.92
N GLN A 389 -3.40 25.55 14.83
CA GLN A 389 -4.59 26.38 14.71
C GLN A 389 -5.41 25.94 13.50
N ALA A 390 -6.67 25.60 13.72
CA ALA A 390 -7.65 25.37 12.67
C ALA A 390 -8.32 26.70 12.27
N PRO A 391 -8.94 26.78 11.08
CA PRO A 391 -9.76 27.93 10.69
C PRO A 391 -10.89 28.20 11.71
N PRO A 392 -11.43 29.42 11.74
CA PRO A 392 -12.63 29.72 12.53
C PRO A 392 -13.78 28.80 12.12
N GLY A 393 -14.32 28.05 13.09
CA GLY A 393 -15.35 27.02 12.83
C GLY A 393 -14.81 25.64 12.46
N GLY A 394 -13.49 25.41 12.50
CA GLY A 394 -12.87 24.11 12.26
C GLY A 394 -12.65 23.78 10.78
N PHE A 395 -12.58 22.49 10.46
CA PHE A 395 -12.40 21.94 9.09
C PHE A 395 -13.73 21.54 8.45
N GLU A 396 -14.78 22.33 8.67
CA GLU A 396 -16.09 22.08 8.09
C GLU A 396 -16.03 22.10 6.56
N PRO A 397 -16.46 21.03 5.86
CA PRO A 397 -16.68 21.08 4.43
C PRO A 397 -17.73 22.17 4.16
N GLN A 398 -17.37 23.17 3.36
CA GLN A 398 -18.34 24.19 2.97
C GLN A 398 -19.48 23.48 2.21
N LYS A 399 -20.71 23.48 2.74
CA LYS A 399 -21.89 23.15 1.93
C LYS A 399 -21.85 24.05 0.68
N PRO A 400 -22.11 23.53 -0.53
CA PRO A 400 -22.10 24.35 -1.73
C PRO A 400 -23.03 25.55 -1.51
N LYS A 401 -22.44 26.75 -1.50
CA LYS A 401 -23.20 27.99 -1.37
C LYS A 401 -23.94 28.21 -2.68
N THR A 402 -25.24 28.43 -2.63
CA THR A 402 -26.04 28.80 -3.80
C THR A 402 -25.44 30.03 -4.46
N VAL A 403 -25.11 29.91 -5.75
CA VAL A 403 -24.60 31.02 -6.56
C VAL A 403 -25.76 31.97 -6.84
N THR A 404 -25.65 33.21 -6.41
CA THR A 404 -26.67 34.25 -6.61
C THR A 404 -26.38 35.11 -7.83
N GLY A 405 -25.17 35.05 -8.39
CA GLY A 405 -24.76 35.86 -9.53
C GLY A 405 -23.32 35.64 -9.95
N TYR A 406 -22.85 36.42 -10.92
CA TYR A 406 -21.50 36.34 -11.45
C TYR A 406 -20.94 37.74 -11.75
N THR A 407 -19.63 37.90 -11.58
CA THR A 407 -18.86 39.02 -12.14
C THR A 407 -18.01 38.53 -13.31
N ILE A 408 -18.09 39.20 -14.47
CA ILE A 408 -17.27 38.84 -15.63
C ILE A 408 -15.79 39.10 -15.33
N SER A 409 -14.96 38.09 -15.61
CA SER A 409 -13.50 38.11 -15.39
C SER A 409 -12.71 38.10 -16.71
N SER A 410 -13.33 37.68 -17.81
CA SER A 410 -12.74 37.72 -19.16
C SER A 410 -12.71 39.14 -19.73
N PRO A 411 -11.68 39.52 -20.52
CA PRO A 411 -11.70 40.75 -21.31
C PRO A 411 -12.92 40.87 -22.22
N THR A 412 -13.40 39.73 -22.75
CA THR A 412 -14.61 39.63 -23.57
C THR A 412 -15.28 38.27 -23.36
N LEU A 413 -16.61 38.24 -23.22
CA LEU A 413 -17.41 37.02 -23.13
C LEU A 413 -18.74 37.20 -23.87
N ASN A 414 -19.11 36.25 -24.73
CA ASN A 414 -20.40 36.32 -25.42
C ASN A 414 -21.54 35.92 -24.46
N LEU A 415 -22.55 36.78 -24.34
CA LEU A 415 -23.87 36.43 -23.82
C LEU A 415 -24.66 35.75 -24.94
N ARG A 416 -25.18 34.55 -24.70
CA ARG A 416 -25.85 33.72 -25.72
C ARG A 416 -27.31 33.46 -25.40
N GLN A 417 -28.13 33.24 -26.43
CA GLN A 417 -29.52 32.79 -26.26
C GLN A 417 -29.60 31.35 -25.79
N THR A 418 -28.66 30.49 -26.22
CA THR A 418 -28.58 29.08 -25.83
C THR A 418 -27.20 28.68 -25.31
N PRO A 419 -27.08 27.70 -24.40
CA PRO A 419 -25.79 27.18 -23.96
C PRO A 419 -25.08 26.38 -25.08
N GLY A 420 -23.74 26.37 -25.10
CA GLY A 420 -22.89 25.58 -26.01
C GLY A 420 -21.84 26.40 -26.79
N SER A 421 -20.78 25.73 -27.29
CA SER A 421 -19.59 26.41 -27.87
C SER A 421 -19.26 26.11 -29.34
N SER A 422 -20.00 25.26 -30.06
CA SER A 422 -19.73 24.95 -31.48
C SER A 422 -20.97 25.01 -32.38
N ASN A 423 -20.81 25.57 -33.58
CA ASN A 423 -21.80 25.62 -34.69
C ASN A 423 -23.10 26.42 -34.47
N LYS A 424 -23.13 27.37 -33.52
CA LYS A 424 -24.28 28.26 -33.36
C LYS A 424 -24.27 29.39 -34.41
N PRO A 425 -25.41 29.69 -35.04
CA PRO A 425 -25.52 30.81 -35.98
C PRO A 425 -25.26 32.16 -35.28
N ALA A 426 -24.89 33.18 -36.04
CA ALA A 426 -24.43 34.47 -35.50
C ALA A 426 -25.50 35.22 -34.67
N ASP A 427 -26.77 34.90 -34.89
CA ASP A 427 -27.94 35.42 -34.16
C ASP A 427 -28.13 34.81 -32.76
N ASP A 428 -27.36 33.79 -32.39
CA ASP A 428 -27.33 33.23 -31.02
C ASP A 428 -26.60 34.15 -30.03
N VAL A 429 -25.70 35.02 -30.50
CA VAL A 429 -24.98 35.97 -29.63
C VAL A 429 -25.85 37.21 -29.40
N ILE A 430 -26.29 37.40 -28.15
CA ILE A 430 -27.07 38.56 -27.70
C ILE A 430 -26.17 39.81 -27.63
N GLY A 431 -24.93 39.63 -27.17
CA GLY A 431 -23.88 40.66 -27.21
C GLY A 431 -22.63 40.22 -26.45
N GLN A 432 -21.69 41.16 -26.27
CA GLN A 432 -20.42 40.91 -25.58
C GLN A 432 -20.37 41.63 -24.25
N LEU A 433 -20.10 40.85 -23.20
CA LEU A 433 -19.82 41.32 -21.85
C LEU A 433 -18.31 41.47 -21.66
N ILE A 434 -17.90 42.37 -20.77
CA ILE A 434 -16.49 42.65 -20.47
C ILE A 434 -16.19 42.52 -18.98
N ALA A 435 -14.91 42.44 -18.63
CA ALA A 435 -14.46 42.32 -17.25
C ALA A 435 -15.07 43.41 -16.36
N GLY A 436 -15.70 43.00 -15.26
CA GLY A 436 -16.38 43.87 -14.30
C GLY A 436 -17.91 43.91 -14.44
N ASP A 437 -18.48 43.49 -15.58
CA ASP A 437 -19.93 43.36 -15.76
C ASP A 437 -20.51 42.37 -14.72
N GLN A 438 -21.71 42.66 -14.23
CA GLN A 438 -22.41 41.91 -13.19
C GLN A 438 -23.65 41.22 -13.75
N LEU A 439 -23.84 39.99 -13.32
CA LEU A 439 -24.91 39.10 -13.73
C LEU A 439 -25.61 38.55 -12.48
N GLU A 440 -26.92 38.38 -12.54
CA GLU A 440 -27.69 37.60 -11.57
C GLU A 440 -27.94 36.20 -12.13
N ALA A 441 -27.75 35.17 -11.29
CA ALA A 441 -28.01 33.80 -11.69
C ALA A 441 -29.51 33.54 -11.62
N THR A 442 -30.11 33.03 -12.69
CA THR A 442 -31.56 32.75 -12.78
C THR A 442 -31.90 31.27 -12.60
N GLY A 443 -30.88 30.42 -12.45
CA GLY A 443 -30.99 28.99 -12.22
C GLY A 443 -29.61 28.33 -12.08
N GLU A 444 -29.61 27.02 -11.85
CA GLU A 444 -28.36 26.26 -11.74
C GLU A 444 -27.66 26.14 -13.10
N PRO A 445 -26.31 26.17 -13.15
CA PRO A 445 -25.57 25.96 -14.38
C PRO A 445 -25.83 24.57 -14.99
N VAL A 446 -25.84 24.50 -16.32
CA VAL A 446 -26.09 23.28 -17.08
C VAL A 446 -24.87 22.86 -17.89
N GLN A 447 -24.58 21.56 -17.94
CA GLN A 447 -23.48 21.01 -18.73
C GLN A 447 -23.93 20.80 -20.18
N VAL A 448 -23.30 21.51 -21.13
CA VAL A 448 -23.61 21.45 -22.57
C VAL A 448 -22.31 21.52 -23.38
N ASP A 449 -22.14 20.61 -24.34
CA ASP A 449 -20.94 20.50 -25.20
C ASP A 449 -19.62 20.39 -24.42
N GLY A 450 -19.64 19.76 -23.25
CA GLY A 450 -18.46 19.64 -22.38
C GLY A 450 -18.09 20.92 -21.62
N GLY A 451 -18.87 22.01 -21.75
CA GLY A 451 -18.73 23.23 -20.97
C GLY A 451 -19.90 23.43 -20.00
N LEU A 452 -19.63 24.12 -18.88
CA LEU A 452 -20.66 24.53 -17.91
C LEU A 452 -21.21 25.91 -18.28
N TRP A 453 -22.54 26.05 -18.34
CA TRP A 453 -23.22 27.27 -18.78
C TRP A 453 -24.24 27.74 -17.75
N ALA A 454 -24.07 28.98 -17.27
CA ALA A 454 -24.97 29.58 -16.30
C ALA A 454 -26.11 30.34 -17.00
N PRO A 455 -27.39 30.07 -16.68
CA PRO A 455 -28.50 30.95 -17.04
C PRO A 455 -28.43 32.22 -16.17
N VAL A 456 -28.43 33.37 -16.83
CA VAL A 456 -28.19 34.67 -16.19
C VAL A 456 -29.13 35.74 -16.72
N VAL A 457 -29.35 36.76 -15.90
CA VAL A 457 -29.81 38.08 -16.35
C VAL A 457 -28.71 39.10 -16.06
N VAL A 458 -28.42 39.99 -17.01
CA VAL A 458 -27.39 41.02 -16.82
C VAL A 458 -27.91 42.09 -15.87
N SER A 459 -27.33 42.20 -14.68
CA SER A 459 -27.77 43.18 -13.67
C SER A 459 -27.08 44.53 -13.81
N ASN A 460 -25.84 44.55 -14.32
CA ASN A 460 -25.11 45.78 -14.64
C ASN A 460 -24.00 45.51 -15.66
N ALA A 461 -24.05 46.13 -16.84
CA ALA A 461 -23.01 45.99 -17.85
C ALA A 461 -22.51 47.34 -18.38
N ALA A 462 -21.25 47.37 -18.81
CA ALA A 462 -20.64 48.54 -19.45
C ALA A 462 -21.36 48.93 -20.75
N ASP A 463 -21.95 47.96 -21.46
CA ASP A 463 -22.92 48.22 -22.53
C ASP A 463 -24.34 48.32 -21.93
N PRO A 464 -24.96 49.52 -21.89
CA PRO A 464 -26.27 49.68 -21.29
C PRO A 464 -27.38 48.90 -22.01
N ILE A 465 -27.19 48.53 -23.28
CA ILE A 465 -28.17 47.76 -24.07
C ILE A 465 -28.30 46.33 -23.52
N LEU A 466 -27.24 45.81 -22.90
CA LEU A 466 -27.23 44.46 -22.33
C LEU A 466 -27.85 44.39 -20.95
N THR A 467 -28.02 45.50 -20.23
CA THR A 467 -28.60 45.46 -18.88
C THR A 467 -30.07 45.01 -18.94
N GLY A 468 -30.40 43.95 -18.19
CA GLY A 468 -31.70 43.27 -18.22
C GLY A 468 -31.83 42.17 -19.28
N ALA A 469 -30.81 41.93 -20.12
CA ALA A 469 -30.83 40.84 -21.09
C ALA A 469 -30.67 39.49 -20.38
N GLU A 470 -31.52 38.52 -20.75
CA GLU A 470 -31.46 37.14 -20.28
C GLU A 470 -30.70 36.28 -21.29
N GLY A 471 -29.86 35.36 -20.79
CA GLY A 471 -29.13 34.46 -21.65
C GLY A 471 -28.23 33.51 -20.88
N TYR A 472 -27.25 32.96 -21.57
CA TYR A 472 -26.27 32.02 -21.04
C TYR A 472 -24.87 32.57 -21.22
N VAL A 473 -24.05 32.39 -20.18
CA VAL A 473 -22.61 32.62 -20.23
C VAL A 473 -21.89 31.34 -19.80
N SER A 474 -20.64 31.16 -20.23
CA SER A 474 -19.83 30.08 -19.69
C SER A 474 -19.54 30.35 -18.22
N ALA A 475 -19.88 29.37 -17.36
CA ALA A 475 -19.67 29.41 -15.91
C ALA A 475 -18.24 29.04 -15.50
N HIS A 476 -17.33 28.88 -16.46
CA HIS A 476 -15.95 28.53 -16.20
C HIS A 476 -15.21 29.70 -15.54
N GLU A 477 -14.41 29.42 -14.51
CA GLU A 477 -13.73 30.42 -13.66
C GLU A 477 -12.84 31.41 -14.44
N ARG A 478 -12.23 30.95 -15.54
CA ARG A 478 -11.52 31.80 -16.51
C ARG A 478 -12.36 32.97 -17.05
N TYR A 479 -13.67 32.82 -17.14
CA TYR A 479 -14.56 33.81 -17.76
C TYR A 479 -15.39 34.60 -16.75
N VAL A 480 -15.76 33.98 -15.62
CA VAL A 480 -16.63 34.56 -14.61
C VAL A 480 -16.19 34.20 -13.19
N THR A 481 -16.46 35.09 -12.23
CA THR A 481 -16.31 34.85 -10.79
C THR A 481 -17.71 34.73 -10.16
N PRO A 482 -18.07 33.61 -9.50
CA PRO A 482 -19.38 33.44 -8.87
C PRO A 482 -19.54 34.28 -7.60
N LEU A 483 -20.76 34.74 -7.34
CA LEU A 483 -21.21 35.46 -6.14
C LEU A 483 -22.10 34.54 -5.31
N TYR A 484 -21.96 34.56 -3.98
CA TYR A 484 -22.66 33.63 -3.08
C TYR A 484 -23.55 34.37 -2.07
N ALA A 485 -24.66 33.74 -1.69
CA ALA A 485 -25.51 34.22 -0.60
C ALA A 485 -24.75 34.21 0.75
N GLY A 486 -24.72 35.36 1.44
CA GLY A 486 -24.23 35.48 2.83
C GLY A 486 -22.81 36.02 3.04
N GLY A 487 -22.03 36.27 1.97
CA GLY A 487 -20.68 36.84 2.07
C GLY A 487 -19.65 35.94 2.81
N PRO A 488 -18.36 36.32 2.84
CA PRO A 488 -17.37 35.64 3.68
C PRO A 488 -17.61 35.92 5.18
N PRO A 489 -17.23 35.03 6.09
CA PRO A 489 -17.33 35.26 7.53
C PRO A 489 -16.56 36.54 7.93
N ALA A 490 -17.04 37.24 8.94
CA ALA A 490 -16.38 38.44 9.46
C ALA A 490 -14.94 38.11 9.90
N ALA A 491 -13.97 38.86 9.36
CA ALA A 491 -12.57 38.77 9.76
C ALA A 491 -12.44 39.06 11.28
N GLY A 492 -11.82 38.14 12.03
CA GLY A 492 -11.47 38.37 13.44
C GLY A 492 -11.98 37.35 14.47
N THR A 493 -12.67 36.27 14.07
CA THR A 493 -12.95 35.16 15.01
C THR A 493 -11.65 34.34 15.19
N PRO A 494 -11.15 34.10 16.41
CA PRO A 494 -9.95 33.28 16.62
C PRO A 494 -10.16 31.85 16.11
N GLY A 495 -9.12 31.26 15.51
CA GLY A 495 -9.13 29.84 15.10
C GLY A 495 -9.24 28.90 16.30
N LEU A 496 -9.68 27.65 16.06
CA LEU A 496 -9.76 26.63 17.10
C LEU A 496 -8.38 25.98 17.32
N ALA A 497 -7.94 25.86 18.58
CA ALA A 497 -6.71 25.17 18.91
C ALA A 497 -6.91 23.64 18.89
N TYR A 498 -5.98 22.93 18.25
CA TYR A 498 -5.94 21.47 18.28
C TYR A 498 -4.49 20.99 18.45
N TYR A 499 -4.32 19.71 18.76
CA TYR A 499 -3.03 19.14 19.10
C TYR A 499 -2.79 17.86 18.31
N SER A 500 -1.57 17.68 17.81
CA SER A 500 -1.08 16.38 17.37
C SER A 500 -0.09 15.83 18.39
N LEU A 501 -0.26 14.56 18.74
CA LEU A 501 0.56 13.84 19.69
C LEU A 501 1.27 12.68 18.98
N TYR A 502 2.57 12.58 19.23
CA TYR A 502 3.43 11.50 18.74
C TYR A 502 4.08 10.81 19.94
N VAL A 503 3.72 9.55 20.20
CA VAL A 503 4.21 8.77 21.35
C VAL A 503 4.99 7.55 20.87
N HIS A 504 5.77 6.96 21.78
CA HIS A 504 6.68 5.83 21.54
C HIS A 504 7.86 6.20 20.64
N LEU A 505 8.35 7.42 20.80
CA LEU A 505 9.50 7.96 20.07
C LEU A 505 10.82 7.29 20.51
N SER A 506 11.81 7.21 19.63
CA SER A 506 13.07 6.52 19.93
C SER A 506 13.90 7.19 21.02
N THR A 507 14.76 6.42 21.69
CA THR A 507 15.84 6.96 22.52
C THR A 507 17.06 7.27 21.64
N GLN A 508 17.65 8.45 21.78
CA GLN A 508 18.88 8.81 21.05
C GLN A 508 19.85 9.59 21.96
N ALA A 509 21.16 9.52 21.65
CA ALA A 509 22.17 10.30 22.37
C ALA A 509 21.97 11.80 22.12
N LEU A 510 21.72 12.59 23.17
CA LEU A 510 21.46 14.03 23.08
C LEU A 510 22.73 14.87 23.25
N GLU A 511 23.72 14.62 22.40
CA GLU A 511 25.02 15.30 22.44
C GLU A 511 25.25 16.14 21.19
N VAL A 512 26.01 17.23 21.34
CA VAL A 512 26.33 18.19 20.27
C VAL A 512 27.03 17.54 19.07
N GLY A 513 27.66 16.37 19.25
CA GLY A 513 28.30 15.59 18.19
C GLY A 513 27.42 14.53 17.50
N ASN A 514 26.16 14.36 17.90
CA ASN A 514 25.28 13.39 17.26
C ASN A 514 24.75 13.91 15.91
N ALA A 515 25.27 13.34 14.82
CA ALA A 515 24.86 13.68 13.46
C ALA A 515 23.36 13.47 13.18
N GLY A 516 22.70 12.56 13.89
CA GLY A 516 21.26 12.30 13.79
C GLY A 516 20.37 13.41 14.36
N LEU A 517 20.94 14.38 15.08
CA LEU A 517 20.24 15.59 15.55
C LEU A 517 20.38 16.77 14.57
N ALA A 518 21.34 16.67 13.63
CA ALA A 518 21.67 17.77 12.74
C ALA A 518 20.51 18.13 11.79
N ASP A 519 19.66 17.17 11.44
CA ASP A 519 18.51 17.33 10.55
C ASP A 519 17.20 17.68 11.27
N ILE A 520 17.21 17.84 12.59
CA ILE A 520 16.03 18.19 13.41
C ILE A 520 16.04 19.69 13.70
N ALA A 521 15.27 20.45 12.93
CA ALA A 521 15.36 21.91 12.88
C ALA A 521 15.08 22.61 14.23
N TRP A 522 14.13 22.09 15.00
CA TRP A 522 13.69 22.70 16.28
C TRP A 522 14.71 22.53 17.43
N LEU A 523 15.74 21.68 17.26
CA LEU A 523 16.83 21.49 18.24
C LEU A 523 18.02 22.44 18.06
N ARG A 524 18.06 23.21 16.97
CA ARG A 524 19.22 24.03 16.59
C ARG A 524 19.29 25.33 17.39
N ALA A 525 20.51 25.74 17.78
CA ALA A 525 20.73 26.98 18.54
C ALA A 525 20.45 28.27 17.75
N ASP A 526 20.50 28.21 16.41
CA ASP A 526 20.26 29.33 15.49
C ASP A 526 18.84 29.34 14.89
N GLY A 527 18.01 28.37 15.24
CA GLY A 527 16.66 28.24 14.68
C GLY A 527 16.62 27.86 13.18
N GLY A 528 17.70 27.30 12.62
CA GLY A 528 17.72 26.65 11.30
C GLY A 528 17.97 27.56 10.08
N VAL A 529 18.65 28.70 10.23
CA VAL A 529 19.01 29.53 9.06
C VAL A 529 20.22 28.92 8.35
N VAL A 530 20.03 28.46 7.10
CA VAL A 530 21.16 28.02 6.27
C VAL A 530 22.04 29.23 5.94
N THR A 531 23.22 29.31 6.55
CA THR A 531 24.14 30.46 6.40
C THR A 531 25.14 30.31 5.26
N ALA A 532 25.35 29.10 4.75
CA ALA A 532 26.26 28.85 3.63
C ALA A 532 25.90 27.57 2.86
N PHE A 533 26.52 27.39 1.69
CA PHE A 533 26.33 26.27 0.77
C PHE A 533 27.66 25.84 0.14
N LYS A 534 27.74 24.59 -0.32
CA LYS A 534 28.78 24.08 -1.23
C LYS A 534 28.14 23.64 -2.53
N THR A 535 28.65 24.06 -3.68
CA THR A 535 28.11 23.63 -4.98
C THR A 535 28.46 22.15 -5.27
N LEU A 536 27.50 21.39 -5.78
CA LEU A 536 27.65 19.96 -6.13
C LEU A 536 27.80 19.73 -7.63
N VAL A 537 27.40 20.70 -8.45
CA VAL A 537 27.40 20.64 -9.92
C VAL A 537 28.42 21.57 -10.55
N ASN A 538 28.88 21.22 -11.74
CA ASN A 538 29.68 22.11 -12.58
C ASN A 538 28.76 23.08 -13.32
N LYS A 539 29.10 24.37 -13.31
CA LYS A 539 28.36 25.47 -13.98
C LYS A 539 27.00 25.80 -13.35
N LEU A 540 26.92 25.93 -12.03
CA LEU A 540 25.69 26.41 -11.36
C LEU A 540 25.39 27.88 -11.76
N PRO A 541 24.22 28.22 -12.33
CA PRO A 541 23.93 29.58 -12.77
C PRO A 541 23.83 30.59 -11.62
N LEU A 542 24.54 31.71 -11.72
CA LEU A 542 24.42 32.86 -10.82
C LEU A 542 23.69 34.01 -11.54
N ARG A 543 22.60 34.51 -10.95
CA ARG A 543 21.64 35.41 -11.60
C ARG A 543 21.46 36.71 -10.83
N GLU A 544 21.02 37.77 -11.52
CA GLU A 544 20.70 39.05 -10.87
C GLU A 544 19.33 39.02 -10.17
N LYS A 545 18.40 38.19 -10.66
CA LYS A 545 17.05 38.00 -10.10
C LYS A 545 16.70 36.51 -9.96
N PRO A 546 15.78 36.15 -9.03
CA PRO A 546 15.34 34.79 -8.80
C PRO A 546 14.22 34.36 -9.77
N LEU A 547 14.50 34.34 -11.07
CA LEU A 547 13.54 33.98 -12.13
C LEU A 547 14.16 33.00 -13.13
N GLU A 548 13.46 31.93 -13.47
CA GLU A 548 13.92 30.90 -14.42
C GLU A 548 14.18 31.45 -15.83
N SER A 549 13.32 32.38 -16.30
CA SER A 549 13.42 32.98 -17.63
C SER A 549 14.61 33.93 -17.80
N GLN A 550 15.30 34.30 -16.71
CA GLN A 550 16.45 35.20 -16.78
C GLN A 550 17.72 34.46 -17.23
N THR A 551 18.50 35.10 -18.09
CA THR A 551 19.86 34.66 -18.39
C THR A 551 20.78 34.88 -17.19
N TRP A 552 21.68 33.93 -16.92
CA TRP A 552 22.70 34.08 -15.89
C TRP A 552 23.88 34.92 -16.42
N PHE A 553 24.49 35.71 -15.55
CA PHE A 553 25.66 36.52 -15.92
C PHE A 553 26.98 35.77 -15.72
N THR A 554 26.97 34.70 -14.92
CA THR A 554 28.10 33.77 -14.77
C THR A 554 27.63 32.42 -14.25
N THR A 555 28.54 31.44 -14.17
CA THR A 555 28.28 30.14 -13.56
C THR A 555 29.37 29.79 -12.56
N LEU A 556 29.01 29.04 -11.52
CA LEU A 556 29.90 28.65 -10.43
C LEU A 556 30.45 27.24 -10.64
N ALA A 557 31.72 27.04 -10.28
CA ALA A 557 32.38 25.73 -10.31
C ALA A 557 31.83 24.79 -9.23
N LYS A 558 31.99 23.47 -9.42
CA LYS A 558 31.70 22.47 -8.36
C LYS A 558 32.68 22.63 -7.20
N GLY A 559 32.18 22.55 -5.97
CA GLY A 559 32.97 22.71 -4.75
C GLY A 559 33.14 24.16 -4.28
N ALA A 560 32.53 25.14 -4.96
CA ALA A 560 32.49 26.52 -4.53
C ALA A 560 31.71 26.65 -3.22
N GLU A 561 32.27 27.37 -2.26
CA GLU A 561 31.61 27.67 -0.98
C GLU A 561 30.95 29.04 -1.06
N LEU A 562 29.67 29.09 -0.72
CA LEU A 562 28.79 30.24 -0.90
C LEU A 562 28.26 30.63 0.48
N ARG A 563 28.28 31.91 0.81
CA ARG A 563 27.69 32.44 2.04
C ARG A 563 26.36 33.10 1.73
N VAL A 564 25.31 32.79 2.49
CA VAL A 564 24.03 33.49 2.39
C VAL A 564 24.19 34.89 2.97
N VAL A 565 23.72 35.89 2.23
CA VAL A 565 23.75 37.31 2.61
C VAL A 565 22.36 37.92 2.40
N ASP A 566 22.09 39.06 3.04
CA ASP A 566 20.79 39.71 2.96
C ASP A 566 20.39 39.99 1.51
N ALA A 567 19.18 39.56 1.15
CA ALA A 567 18.65 39.70 -0.19
C ALA A 567 18.15 41.13 -0.44
N PRO A 568 18.35 41.69 -1.65
CA PRO A 568 17.61 42.86 -2.08
C PRO A 568 16.13 42.50 -2.30
N GLU A 569 15.22 43.44 -2.02
CA GLU A 569 13.77 43.26 -2.11
C GLU A 569 13.32 42.92 -3.55
N GLN A 570 12.79 41.71 -3.79
CA GLN A 570 12.08 41.31 -5.02
C GLN A 570 11.48 39.89 -4.99
N GLY A 571 10.37 39.70 -5.71
CA GLY A 571 9.60 38.45 -5.81
C GLY A 571 10.17 37.45 -6.82
N GLY A 572 10.36 36.21 -6.39
CA GLY A 572 10.72 35.08 -7.24
C GLY A 572 9.52 34.40 -7.89
N ASP A 573 9.79 33.46 -8.79
CA ASP A 573 8.79 32.66 -9.49
C ASP A 573 8.16 31.51 -8.67
N GLY A 574 8.58 31.35 -7.41
CA GLY A 574 8.11 30.28 -6.51
C GLY A 574 8.56 28.86 -6.89
N LYS A 575 9.24 28.67 -8.03
CA LYS A 575 9.61 27.36 -8.57
C LYS A 575 10.81 26.73 -7.88
N TYR A 576 11.76 27.55 -7.43
CA TYR A 576 12.99 27.09 -6.78
C TYR A 576 13.18 27.73 -5.41
N ASN A 577 13.96 27.05 -4.55
CA ASN A 577 14.39 27.59 -3.27
C ASN A 577 15.50 28.63 -3.49
N TRP A 578 15.13 29.82 -3.92
CA TRP A 578 16.08 30.87 -4.26
C TRP A 578 16.85 31.36 -3.03
N ARG A 579 18.17 31.49 -3.18
CA ARG A 579 19.04 32.04 -2.14
C ARG A 579 19.95 33.10 -2.72
N PHE A 580 20.01 34.24 -2.04
CA PHE A 580 20.96 35.29 -2.37
C PHE A 580 22.27 35.00 -1.63
N ILE A 581 23.35 34.87 -2.41
CA ILE A 581 24.64 34.41 -1.90
C ILE A 581 25.78 35.33 -2.29
N GLU A 582 26.91 35.16 -1.62
CA GLU A 582 28.24 35.65 -1.98
C GLU A 582 29.18 34.46 -2.13
N VAL A 583 29.95 34.39 -3.22
CA VAL A 583 30.96 33.33 -3.41
C VAL A 583 32.14 33.58 -2.46
N ALA A 584 32.31 32.71 -1.47
CA ALA A 584 33.30 32.85 -0.42
C ALA A 584 34.64 32.18 -0.77
N SER A 585 34.61 30.93 -1.25
CA SER A 585 35.82 30.14 -1.55
C SER A 585 35.56 29.08 -2.63
N GLY A 586 36.58 28.30 -3.03
CA GLY A 586 36.43 27.16 -3.95
C GLY A 586 36.20 27.49 -5.44
N ASP A 587 35.83 28.74 -5.76
CA ASP A 587 35.76 29.27 -7.13
C ASP A 587 36.43 30.65 -7.21
N THR A 588 37.74 30.64 -7.46
CA THR A 588 38.57 31.85 -7.47
C THR A 588 38.21 32.83 -8.59
N ALA A 589 37.64 32.36 -9.71
CA ALA A 589 37.23 33.21 -10.82
C ALA A 589 35.96 34.03 -10.50
N ASN A 590 35.17 33.56 -9.54
CA ASN A 590 33.91 34.18 -9.14
C ASN A 590 33.91 34.69 -7.69
N ALA A 591 35.06 34.64 -7.00
CA ALA A 591 35.19 35.08 -5.60
C ALA A 591 34.63 36.49 -5.37
N GLY A 592 33.82 36.64 -4.33
CA GLY A 592 33.17 37.90 -3.95
C GLY A 592 31.97 38.32 -4.82
N LYS A 593 31.67 37.61 -5.91
CA LYS A 593 30.45 37.89 -6.69
C LYS A 593 29.22 37.53 -5.87
N ARG A 594 28.16 38.33 -6.03
CA ARG A 594 26.87 38.15 -5.39
C ARG A 594 25.79 37.92 -6.43
N GLY A 595 24.80 37.12 -6.07
CA GLY A 595 23.66 36.86 -6.95
C GLY A 595 22.74 35.79 -6.39
N TRP A 596 21.69 35.53 -7.14
CA TRP A 596 20.71 34.50 -6.85
C TRP A 596 21.15 33.17 -7.44
N ILE A 597 21.06 32.14 -6.61
CA ILE A 597 21.16 30.75 -7.05
C ILE A 597 19.86 30.01 -6.72
N PRO A 598 19.46 29.03 -7.54
CA PRO A 598 18.46 28.05 -7.15
C PRO A 598 19.11 27.03 -6.21
N ALA A 599 18.89 27.16 -4.89
CA ALA A 599 19.53 26.33 -3.88
C ALA A 599 18.78 25.00 -3.72
N GLN A 600 18.92 24.13 -4.72
CA GLN A 600 18.35 22.79 -4.74
C GLN A 600 19.31 21.74 -4.17
N PRO A 601 18.82 20.69 -3.48
CA PRO A 601 19.66 19.65 -2.88
C PRO A 601 20.60 18.94 -3.87
N GLU A 602 20.19 18.80 -5.14
CA GLU A 602 21.00 18.21 -6.20
C GLU A 602 22.10 19.15 -6.72
N TRP A 603 22.01 20.45 -6.43
CA TRP A 603 22.90 21.49 -6.95
C TRP A 603 23.81 22.10 -5.89
N VAL A 604 23.34 22.15 -4.65
CA VAL A 604 24.09 22.67 -3.50
C VAL A 604 23.84 21.85 -2.24
N GLN A 605 24.87 21.73 -1.41
CA GLN A 605 24.81 21.17 -0.07
C GLN A 605 24.88 22.30 0.95
N SER A 606 23.94 22.40 1.90
CA SER A 606 24.02 23.36 2.99
C SER A 606 25.29 23.16 3.84
N ILE A 607 25.99 24.25 4.11
CA ILE A 607 27.08 24.34 5.10
C ILE A 607 26.55 25.26 6.21
N ALA A 608 25.98 24.71 7.27
CA ALA A 608 25.60 25.48 8.46
C ALA A 608 26.46 25.03 9.65
N ASN A 609 26.78 25.95 10.57
CA ASN A 609 27.40 25.60 11.86
C ASN A 609 26.38 24.81 12.69
N ILE A 610 26.52 23.49 12.68
CA ILE A 610 25.64 22.48 13.30
C ILE A 610 25.90 22.41 14.81
N MET A 611 25.45 23.38 15.59
CA MET A 611 25.50 23.24 17.06
C MET A 611 24.07 23.21 17.62
N PRO A 612 23.61 22.06 18.13
CA PRO A 612 22.36 21.97 18.88
C PRO A 612 22.36 22.92 20.09
N ASN A 613 21.18 23.39 20.51
CA ASN A 613 21.04 24.16 21.73
C ASN A 613 21.33 23.26 22.95
N THR A 614 22.48 23.45 23.59
CA THR A 614 22.92 22.61 24.72
C THR A 614 21.96 22.67 25.90
N ALA A 615 21.35 23.83 26.20
CA ALA A 615 20.40 23.96 27.30
C ALA A 615 19.11 23.17 27.04
N LEU A 616 18.62 23.18 25.81
CA LEU A 616 17.46 22.38 25.39
C LEU A 616 17.79 20.88 25.41
N LEU A 617 18.96 20.48 24.93
CA LEU A 617 19.41 19.09 25.01
C LEU A 617 19.54 18.61 26.46
N ASP A 618 20.09 19.44 27.35
CA ASP A 618 20.21 19.13 28.78
C ASP A 618 18.83 18.96 29.44
N ALA A 619 17.87 19.81 29.09
CA ALA A 619 16.49 19.71 29.56
C ALA A 619 15.83 18.40 29.09
N LEU A 620 15.96 18.05 27.81
CA LEU A 620 15.43 16.80 27.25
C LEU A 620 16.07 15.56 27.90
N ARG A 621 17.39 15.58 28.15
CA ARG A 621 18.10 14.47 28.82
C ARG A 621 17.59 14.16 30.22
N SER A 622 17.05 15.16 30.92
CA SER A 622 16.55 14.99 32.29
C SER A 622 15.36 14.03 32.40
N GLY A 623 14.66 13.77 31.29
CA GLY A 623 13.45 12.95 31.26
C GLY A 623 12.18 13.65 31.76
N ASN A 624 12.30 14.88 32.26
CA ASN A 624 11.15 15.73 32.56
C ASN A 624 10.53 16.28 31.27
N ILE A 625 9.28 16.72 31.35
CA ILE A 625 8.65 17.47 30.27
C ILE A 625 9.35 18.82 30.09
N VAL A 626 9.82 19.07 28.86
CA VAL A 626 10.30 20.37 28.43
C VAL A 626 9.09 21.26 28.14
N LYS A 627 9.00 22.38 28.86
CA LYS A 627 7.89 23.34 28.80
C LYS A 627 8.10 24.38 27.68
N PRO A 628 7.04 25.09 27.24
CA PRO A 628 7.12 26.08 26.16
C PRO A 628 8.25 27.11 26.29
N ALA A 629 8.52 27.57 27.52
CA ALA A 629 9.54 28.58 27.81
C ALA A 629 10.99 28.09 27.60
N ASP A 630 11.22 26.78 27.57
CA ASP A 630 12.55 26.20 27.40
C ASP A 630 12.90 26.00 25.90
N PHE A 631 11.91 26.14 25.01
CA PHE A 631 12.14 26.11 23.57
C PHE A 631 12.59 27.49 23.08
N VAL A 632 13.77 27.55 22.45
CA VAL A 632 14.24 28.78 21.77
C VAL A 632 13.47 29.02 20.45
N LYS A 633 13.05 27.94 19.77
CA LYS A 633 12.13 27.98 18.63
C LYS A 633 11.32 26.69 18.59
N ALA A 634 10.03 26.78 18.90
CA ALA A 634 9.11 25.65 18.93
C ALA A 634 8.35 25.43 17.61
N HIS A 635 8.45 26.36 16.64
CA HIS A 635 7.69 26.27 15.39
C HIS A 635 8.22 25.16 14.47
N VAL A 636 7.29 24.37 13.95
CA VAL A 636 7.52 23.30 12.96
C VAL A 636 6.53 23.46 11.80
N GLY A 637 6.98 23.17 10.58
CA GLY A 637 6.13 23.12 9.39
C GLY A 637 5.65 21.69 9.10
N ALA A 638 4.57 21.57 8.31
CA ALA A 638 4.13 20.28 7.80
C ALA A 638 5.27 19.56 7.05
N GLY A 639 5.53 18.31 7.43
CA GLY A 639 6.62 17.51 6.87
C GLY A 639 8.00 17.74 7.50
N ASP A 640 8.15 18.69 8.44
CA ASP A 640 9.40 18.83 9.19
C ASP A 640 9.64 17.61 10.07
N LYS A 641 10.88 17.12 10.10
CA LYS A 641 11.27 16.01 10.98
C LYS A 641 11.18 16.44 12.43
N LEU A 642 10.33 15.76 13.20
CA LEU A 642 10.19 15.91 14.64
C LEU A 642 11.21 15.05 15.39
N TRP A 643 11.26 13.76 15.05
CA TRP A 643 12.11 12.76 15.71
C TRP A 643 12.20 11.48 14.88
N THR A 644 12.42 10.33 15.52
CA THR A 644 12.38 9.01 14.89
C THR A 644 11.57 7.99 15.70
N MET A 645 11.08 6.98 14.99
CA MET A 645 10.26 5.87 15.49
C MET A 645 10.99 5.08 16.58
N GLY A 646 10.34 4.92 17.73
CA GLY A 646 10.77 4.02 18.80
C GLY A 646 9.99 2.71 18.76
N GLU A 647 9.73 2.15 19.93
CA GLU A 647 9.13 0.83 20.09
C GLU A 647 8.04 0.85 21.16
N TYR A 648 7.01 0.05 20.94
CA TYR A 648 5.92 -0.21 21.87
C TYR A 648 5.51 -1.69 21.84
N GLY A 649 4.99 -2.18 22.95
CA GLY A 649 4.55 -3.56 23.15
C GLY A 649 5.06 -4.16 24.46
N SER A 650 4.53 -5.32 24.85
CA SER A 650 4.93 -6.00 26.08
C SER A 650 6.42 -6.36 26.06
N PRO A 651 7.08 -6.57 27.22
CA PRO A 651 8.52 -6.84 27.26
C PRO A 651 8.99 -7.97 26.33
N ASP A 652 8.17 -9.01 26.17
CA ASP A 652 8.47 -10.17 25.31
C ASP A 652 8.08 -9.96 23.84
N TYR A 653 7.27 -8.92 23.54
CA TYR A 653 6.69 -8.65 22.22
C TYR A 653 6.64 -7.14 21.96
N ARG A 654 7.81 -6.53 21.73
CA ARG A 654 7.93 -5.14 21.27
C ARG A 654 8.05 -5.08 19.76
N SER A 655 7.44 -4.04 19.18
CA SER A 655 7.61 -3.73 17.77
C SER A 655 7.82 -2.24 17.55
N ALA A 656 8.43 -1.92 16.42
CA ALA A 656 8.71 -0.56 16.03
C ALA A 656 7.43 0.12 15.54
N MET A 657 6.95 1.07 16.33
CA MET A 657 5.72 1.82 16.04
C MET A 657 5.71 3.14 16.80
N ILE A 658 4.84 4.05 16.35
CA ILE A 658 4.39 5.21 17.13
C ILE A 658 2.87 5.17 17.30
N HIS A 659 2.38 5.79 18.37
CA HIS A 659 0.98 6.19 18.46
C HIS A 659 0.86 7.64 17.95
N TRP A 660 0.01 7.85 16.95
CA TRP A 660 -0.31 9.17 16.40
C TRP A 660 -1.76 9.51 16.67
N GLU A 661 -1.98 10.61 17.38
CA GLU A 661 -3.30 11.08 17.81
C GLU A 661 -3.50 12.56 17.48
N ILE A 662 -4.73 12.93 17.15
CA ILE A 662 -5.14 14.33 17.05
C ILE A 662 -6.36 14.57 17.94
N PHE A 663 -6.28 15.58 18.80
CA PHE A 663 -7.35 15.94 19.72
C PHE A 663 -7.54 17.46 19.89
N SER A 664 -8.70 17.87 20.38
CA SER A 664 -9.04 19.29 20.60
C SER A 664 -10.07 19.51 21.71
N GLN A 665 -10.10 20.72 22.25
CA GLN A 665 -11.13 21.10 23.23
C GLN A 665 -12.51 21.27 22.58
N ASP A 666 -12.54 21.99 21.46
CA ASP A 666 -13.74 22.24 20.67
C ASP A 666 -13.80 21.27 19.49
N ASN A 667 -15.00 20.91 19.05
CA ASN A 667 -15.13 20.00 17.91
C ASN A 667 -14.67 20.69 16.62
N LEU A 668 -13.63 20.15 15.97
CA LEU A 668 -13.06 20.63 14.71
C LEU A 668 -13.91 20.30 13.48
N VAL A 669 -14.77 19.27 13.55
CA VAL A 669 -15.66 18.91 12.44
C VAL A 669 -17.07 18.58 12.96
N PRO A 670 -17.82 19.57 13.49
CA PRO A 670 -19.18 19.36 14.00
C PRO A 670 -20.15 18.61 13.07
N SER A 671 -19.94 18.65 11.75
CA SER A 671 -20.73 17.89 10.76
C SER A 671 -20.47 16.38 10.75
N TRP A 672 -19.38 15.90 11.33
CA TRP A 672 -19.15 14.47 11.53
C TRP A 672 -20.14 13.88 12.54
N ARG A 673 -20.38 12.57 12.43
CA ARG A 673 -21.14 11.87 13.48
C ARG A 673 -20.39 11.98 14.80
N GLN A 674 -21.12 12.13 15.89
CA GLN A 674 -20.53 12.37 17.20
C GLN A 674 -20.86 11.22 18.13
N ALA A 675 -19.84 10.70 18.80
CA ALA A 675 -20.00 9.82 19.96
C ALA A 675 -19.47 10.57 21.18
N VAL A 676 -20.28 10.66 22.24
CA VAL A 676 -19.88 11.31 23.48
C VAL A 676 -19.97 10.26 24.57
N ASP A 677 -18.84 9.92 25.16
CA ASP A 677 -18.82 9.13 26.38
C ASP A 677 -19.27 10.02 27.53
N SER A 678 -20.36 9.66 28.21
CA SER A 678 -20.83 10.41 29.38
C SER A 678 -20.06 10.04 30.66
N GLU A 679 -19.39 8.90 30.66
CA GLU A 679 -18.64 8.37 31.79
C GLU A 679 -17.16 8.75 31.69
N ASP A 680 -16.43 8.62 32.80
CA ASP A 680 -14.99 8.84 32.86
C ASP A 680 -14.30 7.54 33.33
N ASP A 681 -14.70 6.41 32.74
CA ASP A 681 -14.19 5.08 33.09
C ASP A 681 -13.28 4.45 32.03
N PHE A 682 -13.10 5.14 30.90
CA PHE A 682 -12.22 4.77 29.80
C PHE A 682 -12.61 3.49 29.04
N ASN A 683 -13.68 2.81 29.44
CA ASN A 683 -14.22 1.70 28.65
C ASN A 683 -14.85 2.26 27.37
N MET A 684 -14.58 1.63 26.23
CA MET A 684 -15.41 1.87 25.07
C MET A 684 -16.65 0.98 25.20
N ASP A 685 -17.76 1.58 25.65
CA ASP A 685 -19.06 0.92 25.70
C ASP A 685 -20.20 1.76 25.12
N CYS A 686 -19.81 2.73 24.28
CA CYS A 686 -20.73 3.54 23.50
C CYS A 686 -21.59 2.64 22.60
N GLN A 687 -22.87 2.52 22.94
CA GLN A 687 -23.83 1.66 22.24
C GLN A 687 -23.95 1.98 20.74
N GLN A 688 -23.73 3.24 20.35
CA GLN A 688 -23.75 3.65 18.94
C GLN A 688 -22.59 3.04 18.14
N ILE A 689 -21.44 2.82 18.77
CA ILE A 689 -20.25 2.22 18.15
C ILE A 689 -20.32 0.70 18.28
N LEU A 690 -20.68 0.18 19.47
CA LEU A 690 -20.89 -1.27 19.69
C LEU A 690 -21.88 -1.85 18.67
N GLY A 691 -22.98 -1.15 18.38
CA GLY A 691 -23.98 -1.60 17.41
C GLY A 691 -23.51 -1.64 15.95
N LEU A 692 -22.33 -1.10 15.61
CA LEU A 692 -21.72 -1.24 14.28
C LEU A 692 -20.90 -2.53 14.15
N VAL A 693 -20.43 -3.08 15.27
CA VAL A 693 -19.55 -4.26 15.28
C VAL A 693 -20.40 -5.53 15.30
N GLU A 694 -20.25 -6.35 14.26
CA GLU A 694 -20.94 -7.64 14.16
C GLU A 694 -20.37 -8.64 15.18
N GLN A 695 -21.19 -9.05 16.15
CA GLN A 695 -20.83 -10.02 17.17
C GLN A 695 -21.32 -11.44 16.82
N ASP A 696 -20.70 -12.47 17.40
CA ASP A 696 -20.96 -13.87 17.06
C ASP A 696 -22.38 -14.37 17.43
N PHE A 697 -22.91 -15.29 16.62
CA PHE A 697 -24.30 -15.77 16.63
C PHE A 697 -24.79 -16.40 17.96
N PHE A 698 -23.87 -16.83 18.84
CA PHE A 698 -24.21 -17.47 20.11
C PHE A 698 -24.28 -16.52 21.33
N GLY A 699 -24.17 -15.21 21.12
CA GLY A 699 -24.54 -14.23 22.12
C GLY A 699 -23.87 -12.88 21.87
N SER A 700 -24.67 -11.86 21.54
CA SER A 700 -24.23 -10.47 21.63
C SER A 700 -24.06 -10.09 23.10
N ASP A 701 -22.89 -9.58 23.48
CA ASP A 701 -22.62 -9.01 24.80
C ASP A 701 -22.13 -7.55 24.70
N GLU A 702 -21.89 -6.93 25.86
CA GLU A 702 -21.43 -5.53 25.94
C GLU A 702 -19.90 -5.41 25.83
N VAL A 703 -19.16 -6.49 25.52
CA VAL A 703 -17.70 -6.57 25.62
C VAL A 703 -17.08 -7.24 24.38
N LEU A 704 -16.76 -6.42 23.38
CA LEU A 704 -16.08 -6.86 22.17
C LEU A 704 -14.79 -7.64 22.48
N THR A 705 -14.52 -8.67 21.70
CA THR A 705 -13.23 -9.38 21.68
C THR A 705 -12.23 -8.64 20.78
N ALA A 706 -10.94 -8.91 20.96
CA ALA A 706 -9.91 -8.43 20.04
C ALA A 706 -10.22 -8.90 18.60
N ASP A 707 -10.62 -10.17 18.43
CA ASP A 707 -10.97 -10.74 17.13
C ASP A 707 -12.19 -10.06 16.48
N GLU A 708 -13.21 -9.67 17.26
CA GLU A 708 -14.37 -8.92 16.74
C GLU A 708 -13.97 -7.52 16.28
N ILE A 709 -13.09 -6.85 17.02
CA ILE A 709 -12.56 -5.53 16.65
C ILE A 709 -11.69 -5.66 15.39
N ASP A 710 -10.75 -6.60 15.36
CA ASP A 710 -9.87 -6.85 14.21
C ASP A 710 -10.70 -7.22 12.97
N ARG A 711 -11.71 -8.09 13.13
CA ARG A 711 -12.65 -8.46 12.05
C ARG A 711 -13.47 -7.27 11.57
N PHE A 712 -13.94 -6.42 12.48
CA PHE A 712 -14.70 -5.22 12.12
C PHE A 712 -13.89 -4.28 11.23
N TYR A 713 -12.65 -3.95 11.61
CA TYR A 713 -11.81 -3.09 10.79
C TYR A 713 -11.35 -3.75 9.49
N SER A 714 -11.09 -5.06 9.50
CA SER A 714 -10.58 -5.75 8.31
C SER A 714 -11.64 -6.14 7.27
N THR A 715 -12.88 -6.38 7.68
CA THR A 715 -13.90 -6.96 6.79
C THR A 715 -15.22 -6.20 6.75
N ASN A 716 -15.57 -5.43 7.79
CA ASN A 716 -16.88 -4.78 7.86
C ASN A 716 -16.87 -3.39 7.20
N PRO A 717 -17.67 -3.13 6.16
CA PRO A 717 -17.70 -1.81 5.51
C PRO A 717 -18.07 -0.64 6.43
N SER A 718 -18.76 -0.91 7.55
CA SER A 718 -19.13 0.10 8.54
C SER A 718 -17.94 0.68 9.29
N SER A 719 -16.79 -0.01 9.34
CA SER A 719 -15.55 0.55 9.90
C SER A 719 -15.11 1.83 9.17
N LYS A 720 -15.36 1.90 7.85
CA LYS A 720 -15.08 3.08 7.04
C LYS A 720 -15.89 4.30 7.46
N LEU A 721 -17.11 4.09 7.95
CA LEU A 721 -17.96 5.17 8.47
C LEU A 721 -17.33 5.75 9.75
N LEU A 722 -16.77 4.89 10.61
CA LEU A 722 -16.22 5.27 11.92
C LEU A 722 -14.96 6.15 11.81
N ARG A 723 -14.25 6.09 10.68
CA ARG A 723 -13.14 7.00 10.34
C ARG A 723 -13.55 8.48 10.37
N GLN A 724 -14.82 8.80 10.09
CA GLN A 724 -15.37 10.16 10.07
C GLN A 724 -16.33 10.43 11.25
N TRP A 725 -16.02 9.86 12.42
CA TRP A 725 -16.70 10.21 13.66
C TRP A 725 -15.78 11.06 14.53
N ALA A 726 -16.34 12.08 15.17
CA ALA A 726 -15.69 12.81 16.24
C ALA A 726 -16.12 12.19 17.57
N CYS A 727 -15.16 11.68 18.35
CA CYS A 727 -15.45 10.99 19.61
C CYS A 727 -14.98 11.84 20.79
N GLN A 728 -15.84 12.14 21.76
CA GLN A 728 -15.45 12.85 22.98
C GLN A 728 -15.35 11.89 24.17
N PHE A 729 -14.15 11.70 24.68
CA PHE A 729 -13.87 10.86 25.84
C PHE A 729 -12.60 11.33 26.58
N ALA A 730 -12.34 10.79 27.77
CA ALA A 730 -11.17 11.12 28.56
C ALA A 730 -9.88 10.63 27.86
N SER A 731 -8.94 11.52 27.59
CA SER A 731 -7.66 11.18 26.94
C SER A 731 -6.93 10.08 27.70
N GLU A 732 -6.47 9.07 26.97
CA GLU A 732 -5.69 7.93 27.47
C GLU A 732 -4.48 8.38 28.29
N TRP A 733 -3.88 9.52 27.94
CA TRP A 733 -2.67 10.05 28.57
C TRP A 733 -2.91 10.83 29.86
N GLY A 734 -4.17 10.97 30.27
CA GLY A 734 -4.58 11.64 31.49
C GLY A 734 -5.63 10.88 32.31
N VAL A 735 -5.98 9.65 31.91
CA VAL A 735 -7.03 8.85 32.56
C VAL A 735 -6.76 8.67 34.06
N ASP A 736 -7.83 8.67 34.87
CA ASP A 736 -7.76 8.26 36.26
C ASP A 736 -7.72 6.72 36.34
N LEU A 737 -6.53 6.17 36.60
CA LEU A 737 -6.33 4.72 36.64
C LEU A 737 -7.11 4.04 37.77
N ASP A 738 -7.41 4.72 38.88
CA ASP A 738 -8.19 4.10 39.96
C ASP A 738 -9.64 3.90 39.51
N THR A 739 -10.23 4.93 38.90
CA THR A 739 -11.58 4.86 38.34
C THR A 739 -11.66 3.89 37.16
N ALA A 740 -10.67 3.91 36.25
CA ALA A 740 -10.68 3.07 35.05
C ALA A 740 -10.46 1.59 35.38
N ILE A 741 -9.44 1.24 36.17
CA ILE A 741 -9.09 -0.16 36.45
C ILE A 741 -10.22 -0.89 37.19
N ASP A 742 -10.90 -0.22 38.13
CA ASP A 742 -12.03 -0.79 38.86
C ASP A 742 -13.23 -1.10 37.96
N LYS A 743 -13.35 -0.41 36.82
CA LYS A 743 -14.46 -0.55 35.87
C LYS A 743 -14.11 -1.36 34.62
N LEU A 744 -12.86 -1.78 34.44
CA LEU A 744 -12.45 -2.57 33.26
C LEU A 744 -13.26 -3.86 33.13
N LYS A 745 -13.80 -4.13 31.95
CA LYS A 745 -14.65 -5.30 31.65
C LYS A 745 -13.86 -6.62 31.43
N GLY A 746 -12.86 -6.90 32.27
CA GLY A 746 -12.27 -8.24 32.44
C GLY A 746 -11.31 -8.75 31.33
N ARG A 747 -10.92 -7.92 30.36
CA ARG A 747 -9.98 -8.30 29.27
C ARG A 747 -8.51 -8.07 29.60
N TRP A 748 -8.22 -7.27 30.63
CA TRP A 748 -6.86 -6.98 31.07
C TRP A 748 -6.55 -7.70 32.38
N PHE A 749 -5.33 -8.24 32.46
CA PHE A 749 -4.79 -8.66 33.75
C PHE A 749 -4.50 -7.42 34.58
N THR A 750 -5.39 -7.11 35.53
CA THR A 750 -5.32 -5.87 36.34
C THR A 750 -4.21 -5.91 37.40
N GLY A 751 -3.59 -7.08 37.64
CA GLY A 751 -2.46 -7.20 38.55
C GLY A 751 -1.26 -6.37 38.09
N HIS A 752 -0.85 -5.43 38.94
CA HIS A 752 0.22 -4.44 38.69
C HIS A 752 -0.01 -3.51 37.49
N LEU A 753 -1.25 -3.42 37.00
CA LEU A 753 -1.55 -2.67 35.79
C LEU A 753 -1.36 -1.16 35.98
N LYS A 754 -1.75 -0.64 37.15
CA LYS A 754 -1.58 0.78 37.49
C LYS A 754 -0.11 1.17 37.44
N GLU A 755 0.76 0.36 38.01
CA GLU A 755 2.21 0.58 38.04
C GLU A 755 2.84 0.52 36.65
N ARG A 756 2.30 -0.32 35.76
CA ARG A 756 2.77 -0.46 34.37
C ARG A 756 2.34 0.70 33.47
N ILE A 757 1.13 1.25 33.67
CA ILE A 757 0.55 2.30 32.81
C ILE A 757 0.86 3.72 33.32
N ALA A 758 0.91 3.95 34.63
CA ALA A 758 1.19 5.28 35.20
C ALA A 758 2.41 6.00 34.59
N PRO A 759 3.52 5.32 34.22
CA PRO A 759 4.66 5.96 33.55
C PRO A 759 4.35 6.64 32.20
N TYR A 760 3.27 6.25 31.52
CA TYR A 760 2.85 6.78 30.23
C TYR A 760 1.92 7.99 30.35
N LEU A 761 1.31 8.20 31.52
CA LEU A 761 0.39 9.31 31.77
C LEU A 761 1.18 10.61 31.98
N TRP A 762 1.14 11.50 30.98
CA TRP A 762 1.91 12.74 30.99
C TRP A 762 1.02 13.99 31.16
N TRP A 763 -0.30 13.88 31.04
CA TRP A 763 -1.21 15.05 30.98
C TRP A 763 -1.10 15.95 32.23
N ASP A 764 -1.15 15.37 33.42
CA ASP A 764 -1.10 16.13 34.67
C ASP A 764 0.27 16.78 34.89
N GLU A 765 1.35 16.09 34.51
CA GLU A 765 2.71 16.64 34.56
C GLU A 765 2.87 17.81 33.58
N ALA A 766 2.35 17.67 32.35
CA ALA A 766 2.35 18.73 31.35
C ALA A 766 1.55 19.95 31.83
N ALA A 767 0.36 19.74 32.39
CA ALA A 767 -0.46 20.81 32.96
C ALA A 767 0.28 21.53 34.10
N ALA A 768 0.91 20.78 35.01
CA ALA A 768 1.71 21.33 36.10
C ALA A 768 2.95 22.11 35.59
N ALA A 769 3.53 21.70 34.46
CA ALA A 769 4.63 22.39 33.79
C ALA A 769 4.20 23.66 33.03
N GLY A 770 2.89 23.96 32.95
CA GLY A 770 2.34 25.13 32.26
C GLY A 770 2.22 24.94 30.75
N VAL A 771 2.13 23.70 30.27
CA VAL A 771 1.81 23.41 28.87
C VAL A 771 0.37 23.89 28.59
N PRO A 772 0.11 24.61 27.48
CA PRO A 772 -1.23 25.07 27.13
C PRO A 772 -2.09 23.90 26.64
N LEU A 773 -2.65 23.13 27.57
CA LEU A 773 -3.55 22.02 27.28
C LEU A 773 -5.02 22.47 27.29
N PRO A 774 -5.94 21.66 26.72
CA PRO A 774 -7.38 21.81 26.94
C PRO A 774 -7.73 21.93 28.42
N ALA A 775 -8.83 22.63 28.73
CA ALA A 775 -9.27 22.90 30.11
C ALA A 775 -9.57 21.64 30.94
N GLY A 776 -9.83 20.51 30.28
CA GLY A 776 -10.05 19.22 30.91
C GLY A 776 -9.50 18.08 30.05
N LYS A 777 -9.45 16.88 30.63
CA LYS A 777 -8.96 15.66 29.98
C LYS A 777 -9.96 15.02 29.01
N LYS A 778 -11.24 15.41 29.12
CA LYS A 778 -12.31 15.00 28.22
C LYS A 778 -12.32 15.91 27.01
N VAL A 779 -11.85 15.39 25.88
CA VAL A 779 -11.55 16.15 24.65
C VAL A 779 -12.12 15.42 23.45
N TRP A 780 -12.24 16.14 22.33
CA TRP A 780 -12.62 15.52 21.06
C TRP A 780 -11.39 14.86 20.43
N HIS A 781 -11.57 13.63 19.99
CA HIS A 781 -10.62 12.81 19.27
C HIS A 781 -11.11 12.58 17.85
N TYR A 782 -10.17 12.32 16.94
CA TYR A 782 -10.44 12.14 15.52
C TYR A 782 -9.58 11.00 14.97
N ASN A 783 -10.06 10.31 13.94
CA ASN A 783 -9.16 9.53 13.10
C ASN A 783 -8.17 10.53 12.45
N PRO A 784 -6.87 10.46 12.75
CA PRO A 784 -5.94 11.50 12.32
C PRO A 784 -5.73 11.47 10.80
N ILE A 785 -5.87 10.30 10.15
CA ILE A 785 -5.78 10.16 8.68
C ILE A 785 -6.96 10.88 8.01
N ALA A 786 -8.18 10.64 8.49
CA ALA A 786 -9.38 11.29 7.96
C ALA A 786 -9.37 12.81 8.18
N LEU A 787 -8.89 13.26 9.33
CA LEU A 787 -8.82 14.69 9.66
C LEU A 787 -7.79 15.42 8.77
N MET A 788 -6.65 14.81 8.47
CA MET A 788 -5.68 15.41 7.55
C MET A 788 -6.21 15.48 6.11
N ASP A 789 -6.96 14.46 5.65
CA ASP A 789 -7.60 14.48 4.32
C ASP A 789 -8.58 15.66 4.21
N ILE A 790 -9.50 15.82 5.16
CA ILE A 790 -10.47 16.93 5.13
C ILE A 790 -9.81 18.30 5.32
N ALA A 791 -8.81 18.40 6.20
CA ALA A 791 -8.09 19.65 6.44
C ALA A 791 -7.33 20.11 5.19
N GLY A 792 -6.70 19.17 4.46
CA GLY A 792 -6.04 19.43 3.18
C GLY A 792 -6.98 19.91 2.09
N ARG A 793 -8.26 19.52 2.13
CA ARG A 793 -9.30 19.98 1.19
C ARG A 793 -9.87 21.37 1.52
N VAL A 794 -9.83 21.78 2.80
CA VAL A 794 -10.47 23.02 3.29
C VAL A 794 -9.48 24.20 3.41
N ALA A 795 -8.18 23.95 3.51
CA ALA A 795 -7.19 25.01 3.77
C ALA A 795 -6.89 25.93 2.55
N PRO A 796 -6.70 27.25 2.77
CA PRO A 796 -6.34 28.18 1.70
C PRO A 796 -4.93 27.89 1.15
N GLY A 797 -4.80 27.60 -0.14
CA GLY A 797 -3.51 27.34 -0.80
C GLY A 797 -3.27 25.89 -1.22
N GLY A 798 -4.18 24.96 -0.88
CA GLY A 798 -4.36 23.75 -1.68
C GLY A 798 -4.78 24.18 -3.08
N GLY A 799 -4.17 23.61 -4.12
CA GLY A 799 -4.50 23.91 -5.51
C GLY A 799 -6.02 23.96 -5.71
N GLY A 800 -6.48 24.95 -6.46
CA GLY A 800 -7.90 25.16 -6.72
C GLY A 800 -8.59 23.85 -7.11
N LEU A 801 -9.85 23.76 -6.71
CA LEU A 801 -10.81 22.78 -7.19
C LEU A 801 -10.43 22.33 -8.61
N PRO A 802 -10.11 21.05 -8.85
CA PRO A 802 -10.79 20.42 -9.97
C PRO A 802 -12.26 20.60 -9.62
N SER A 803 -12.96 21.44 -10.38
CA SER A 803 -14.41 21.48 -10.38
C SER A 803 -14.92 20.07 -10.71
N GLY A 804 -15.05 19.27 -9.67
CA GLY A 804 -15.56 17.91 -9.66
C GLY A 804 -16.24 17.79 -8.32
N GLU A 805 -17.52 18.13 -8.31
CA GLU A 805 -18.39 17.92 -7.18
C GLU A 805 -18.19 16.51 -6.63
N ASP A 806 -18.09 16.38 -5.32
CA ASP A 806 -18.40 15.15 -4.60
C ASP A 806 -19.93 14.92 -4.63
N SER A 807 -20.48 14.87 -5.84
CA SER A 807 -21.57 13.96 -6.13
C SER A 807 -20.89 12.64 -6.45
N GLY A 808 -21.17 11.56 -5.72
CA GLY A 808 -20.68 10.23 -6.09
C GLY A 808 -20.83 10.04 -7.61
N PRO A 809 -19.86 9.45 -8.32
CA PRO A 809 -19.57 9.82 -9.70
C PRO A 809 -20.82 9.74 -10.58
N ALA A 810 -21.00 10.80 -11.38
CA ALA A 810 -22.22 11.16 -12.07
C ALA A 810 -22.91 9.99 -12.79
N ASP A 811 -24.22 10.14 -13.00
CA ASP A 811 -24.95 9.36 -14.00
C ASP A 811 -24.23 9.51 -15.35
N ILE A 812 -23.73 8.40 -15.89
CA ILE A 812 -23.03 8.38 -17.18
C ILE A 812 -23.92 7.63 -18.14
N HIS A 813 -24.24 8.24 -19.29
CA HIS A 813 -24.89 7.56 -20.41
C HIS A 813 -24.13 7.89 -21.68
N LEU A 814 -23.47 6.89 -22.24
CA LEU A 814 -22.70 7.01 -23.48
C LEU A 814 -23.67 6.98 -24.67
N SER A 815 -23.45 7.88 -25.63
CA SER A 815 -24.22 7.89 -26.89
C SER A 815 -23.73 6.78 -27.82
N VAL A 816 -24.13 5.52 -27.54
CA VAL A 816 -23.82 4.36 -28.37
C VAL A 816 -25.02 3.99 -29.23
N THR A 817 -24.83 3.92 -30.55
CA THR A 817 -25.88 3.47 -31.47
C THR A 817 -26.19 2.00 -31.23
N PHE A 818 -27.46 1.67 -31.00
CA PHE A 818 -27.91 0.29 -30.85
C PHE A 818 -27.97 -0.42 -32.21
N TRP A 819 -27.40 -1.63 -32.28
CA TRP A 819 -27.53 -2.55 -33.40
C TRP A 819 -28.02 -3.93 -32.96
N SER A 820 -29.01 -4.44 -33.66
CA SER A 820 -29.59 -5.77 -33.46
C SER A 820 -28.69 -6.84 -34.08
N GLN A 821 -28.53 -7.99 -33.43
CA GLN A 821 -27.78 -9.12 -34.01
C GLN A 821 -28.44 -9.73 -35.26
N TYR A 822 -29.65 -9.27 -35.61
CA TYR A 822 -30.44 -9.74 -36.74
C TYR A 822 -30.40 -8.83 -37.96
N GLU A 823 -29.67 -7.71 -37.90
CA GLU A 823 -29.58 -6.74 -38.99
C GLU A 823 -28.17 -6.69 -39.60
N SER A 824 -28.09 -6.59 -40.93
CA SER A 824 -26.82 -6.55 -41.66
C SER A 824 -26.28 -5.13 -41.81
N GLY A 825 -24.99 -4.99 -42.16
CA GLY A 825 -24.37 -3.70 -42.47
C GLY A 825 -23.49 -3.09 -41.37
N HIS A 826 -23.27 -3.82 -40.27
CA HIS A 826 -22.53 -3.35 -39.09
C HIS A 826 -21.23 -4.15 -38.83
N GLY A 827 -20.58 -4.67 -39.88
CA GLY A 827 -19.31 -5.38 -39.71
C GLY A 827 -19.40 -6.79 -39.09
N PHE A 828 -20.61 -7.35 -38.98
CA PHE A 828 -20.83 -8.75 -38.59
C PHE A 828 -21.96 -9.40 -39.41
N GLU A 829 -21.96 -10.74 -39.45
CA GLU A 829 -23.02 -11.54 -40.08
C GLU A 829 -24.21 -11.72 -39.13
N PRO A 830 -25.46 -11.40 -39.53
CA PRO A 830 -26.63 -11.56 -38.68
C PRO A 830 -26.91 -13.02 -38.34
N GLY A 831 -27.41 -13.29 -37.13
CA GLY A 831 -27.79 -14.65 -36.71
C GLY A 831 -28.09 -14.79 -35.22
N ASP A 832 -28.67 -15.93 -34.84
CA ASP A 832 -29.10 -16.23 -33.46
C ASP A 832 -27.95 -16.31 -32.43
N THR A 833 -26.70 -16.44 -32.89
CA THR A 833 -25.50 -16.52 -32.05
C THR A 833 -24.56 -15.32 -32.22
N SER A 834 -25.02 -14.25 -32.87
CA SER A 834 -24.20 -13.08 -33.20
C SER A 834 -24.14 -12.02 -32.09
N CYS A 835 -24.65 -12.29 -30.88
CA CYS A 835 -24.70 -11.34 -29.76
C CYS A 835 -23.33 -10.73 -29.42
N PHE A 836 -22.27 -11.54 -29.30
CA PHE A 836 -20.92 -11.02 -29.05
C PHE A 836 -20.42 -10.13 -30.19
N LYS A 837 -20.64 -10.54 -31.45
CA LYS A 837 -20.17 -9.78 -32.62
C LYS A 837 -20.89 -8.44 -32.73
N ALA A 838 -22.19 -8.41 -32.44
CA ALA A 838 -22.99 -7.20 -32.40
C ALA A 838 -22.56 -6.27 -31.25
N ALA A 839 -22.38 -6.81 -30.03
CA ALA A 839 -21.90 -6.05 -28.87
C ALA A 839 -20.49 -5.48 -29.08
N LYS A 840 -19.59 -6.27 -29.67
CA LYS A 840 -18.24 -5.84 -30.06
C LYS A 840 -18.28 -4.74 -31.11
N SER A 841 -19.08 -4.89 -32.16
CA SER A 841 -19.19 -3.88 -33.22
C SER A 841 -19.75 -2.56 -32.69
N MET A 842 -20.78 -2.60 -31.83
CA MET A 842 -21.30 -1.41 -31.15
C MET A 842 -20.24 -0.73 -30.27
N ALA A 843 -19.40 -1.49 -29.57
CA ALA A 843 -18.30 -0.95 -28.77
C ALA A 843 -17.23 -0.27 -29.65
N GLU A 844 -16.83 -0.93 -30.75
CA GLU A 844 -15.83 -0.42 -31.70
C GLU A 844 -16.31 0.84 -32.41
N ALA A 845 -17.60 0.89 -32.77
CA ALA A 845 -18.21 2.10 -33.35
C ALA A 845 -18.25 3.27 -32.35
N ALA A 846 -18.26 3.00 -31.05
CA ALA A 846 -18.14 3.98 -29.99
C ALA A 846 -16.68 4.27 -29.58
N GLY A 847 -15.70 3.73 -30.31
CA GLY A 847 -14.27 3.98 -30.08
C GLY A 847 -13.60 3.08 -29.04
N ALA A 848 -14.23 1.97 -28.65
CA ALA A 848 -13.65 0.98 -27.74
C ALA A 848 -13.22 -0.29 -28.48
N THR A 849 -11.97 -0.74 -28.29
CA THR A 849 -11.46 -1.99 -28.86
C THR A 849 -11.64 -3.12 -27.87
N VAL A 850 -12.48 -4.12 -28.14
CA VAL A 850 -12.75 -5.21 -27.19
C VAL A 850 -11.65 -6.28 -27.22
N ALA A 851 -10.98 -6.49 -26.08
CA ALA A 851 -9.85 -7.41 -25.95
C ALA A 851 -10.27 -8.89 -26.01
N ASP A 852 -9.28 -9.75 -26.25
CA ASP A 852 -9.39 -11.21 -26.24
C ASP A 852 -10.03 -11.75 -24.93
N PRO A 853 -10.87 -12.80 -24.96
CA PRO A 853 -11.49 -13.36 -23.74
C PRO A 853 -10.50 -13.84 -22.68
N SER A 854 -9.23 -14.09 -23.00
CA SER A 854 -8.18 -14.37 -22.00
C SER A 854 -7.93 -13.20 -21.05
N HIS A 855 -8.23 -11.97 -21.45
CA HIS A 855 -8.09 -10.75 -20.62
C HIS A 855 -9.36 -10.37 -19.86
N ARG A 856 -10.38 -11.23 -19.84
CA ARG A 856 -11.64 -10.96 -19.14
C ARG A 856 -11.44 -10.91 -17.63
N ILE A 857 -12.31 -10.18 -16.94
CA ILE A 857 -12.52 -10.36 -15.50
C ILE A 857 -13.59 -11.45 -15.37
N GLN A 858 -13.17 -12.63 -14.90
CA GLN A 858 -14.08 -13.76 -14.66
C GLN A 858 -14.85 -13.52 -13.36
N VAL A 859 -16.17 -13.41 -13.44
CA VAL A 859 -17.03 -13.15 -12.27
C VAL A 859 -17.73 -14.43 -11.80
N GLY A 860 -18.32 -15.19 -12.73
CA GLY A 860 -18.95 -16.48 -12.44
C GLY A 860 -17.92 -17.60 -12.22
N LEU A 861 -18.14 -18.42 -11.20
CA LEU A 861 -17.32 -19.59 -10.87
C LEU A 861 -18.01 -20.90 -11.31
N SER A 862 -19.32 -20.98 -11.11
CA SER A 862 -20.16 -22.12 -11.49
C SER A 862 -21.61 -21.68 -11.64
N GLU A 863 -22.40 -22.45 -12.38
CA GLU A 863 -23.85 -22.29 -12.50
C GLU A 863 -24.55 -23.53 -11.92
N ASP A 864 -25.64 -23.34 -11.17
CA ASP A 864 -26.47 -24.45 -10.68
C ASP A 864 -27.55 -24.87 -11.69
N GLU A 865 -28.30 -25.93 -11.38
CA GLU A 865 -29.33 -26.51 -12.26
C GLU A 865 -30.49 -25.52 -12.57
N ASP A 866 -30.63 -24.45 -11.78
CA ASP A 866 -31.63 -23.39 -11.95
C ASP A 866 -31.10 -22.18 -12.74
N GLY A 867 -29.82 -22.21 -13.15
CA GLY A 867 -29.18 -21.14 -13.92
C GLY A 867 -28.66 -19.99 -13.05
N LYS A 868 -28.43 -20.21 -11.75
CA LYS A 868 -27.90 -19.20 -10.83
C LYS A 868 -26.39 -19.33 -10.71
N LEU A 869 -25.68 -18.21 -10.85
CA LEU A 869 -24.23 -18.17 -10.72
C LEU A 869 -23.80 -18.11 -9.25
N SER A 870 -22.87 -19.01 -8.90
CA SER A 870 -21.89 -18.75 -7.85
C SER A 870 -20.82 -17.81 -8.43
N ILE A 871 -20.44 -16.79 -7.67
CA ILE A 871 -19.51 -15.75 -8.14
C ILE A 871 -18.34 -15.54 -7.20
N ASP A 872 -17.24 -15.01 -7.73
CA ASP A 872 -16.19 -14.37 -6.95
C ASP A 872 -16.59 -12.90 -6.69
N SER A 873 -16.88 -12.58 -5.42
CA SER A 873 -17.32 -11.24 -5.01
C SER A 873 -16.25 -10.16 -5.22
N ALA A 874 -14.96 -10.50 -5.08
CA ALA A 874 -13.85 -9.59 -5.34
C ALA A 874 -13.68 -9.35 -6.83
N ALA A 875 -13.80 -10.39 -7.67
CA ALA A 875 -13.79 -10.24 -9.13
C ALA A 875 -15.03 -9.48 -9.64
N ALA A 876 -16.19 -9.65 -9.01
CA ALA A 876 -17.37 -8.84 -9.29
C ALA A 876 -17.08 -7.36 -8.99
N GLU A 877 -16.48 -7.05 -7.83
CA GLU A 877 -16.10 -5.68 -7.46
C GLU A 877 -15.08 -5.09 -8.42
N GLN A 878 -14.05 -5.86 -8.78
CA GLN A 878 -13.07 -5.48 -9.79
C GLN A 878 -13.74 -5.21 -11.14
N GLY A 879 -14.70 -6.04 -11.54
CA GLY A 879 -15.50 -5.88 -12.76
C GLY A 879 -16.30 -4.58 -12.76
N ARG A 880 -16.96 -4.25 -11.64
CA ARG A 880 -17.71 -2.98 -11.50
C ARG A 880 -16.78 -1.76 -11.52
N LYS A 881 -15.68 -1.78 -10.77
CA LYS A 881 -14.66 -0.71 -10.80
C LYS A 881 -14.09 -0.51 -12.20
N TYR A 882 -13.86 -1.60 -12.93
CA TYR A 882 -13.42 -1.54 -14.32
C TYR A 882 -14.47 -0.90 -15.22
N ILE A 883 -15.73 -1.34 -15.14
CA ILE A 883 -16.84 -0.74 -15.90
C ILE A 883 -16.98 0.75 -15.60
N ASP A 884 -16.95 1.13 -14.32
CA ASP A 884 -17.03 2.51 -13.87
C ASP A 884 -15.93 3.37 -14.48
N ARG A 885 -14.67 2.90 -14.43
CA ARG A 885 -13.52 3.57 -15.01
C ARG A 885 -13.62 3.74 -16.53
N GLU A 886 -14.09 2.70 -17.24
CA GLU A 886 -14.24 2.76 -18.70
C GLU A 886 -15.37 3.71 -19.11
N LEU A 887 -16.51 3.69 -18.39
CA LEU A 887 -17.61 4.62 -18.60
C LEU A 887 -17.18 6.08 -18.36
N GLU A 888 -16.41 6.32 -17.29
CA GLU A 888 -15.82 7.64 -16.99
C GLU A 888 -14.83 8.10 -18.09
N ALA A 889 -14.16 7.15 -18.73
CA ALA A 889 -13.31 7.40 -19.89
C ALA A 889 -14.09 7.43 -21.23
N GLY A 890 -15.42 7.43 -21.20
CA GLY A 890 -16.29 7.53 -22.38
C GLY A 890 -16.39 6.25 -23.21
N ARG A 891 -15.96 5.10 -22.69
CA ARG A 891 -15.88 3.83 -23.42
C ARG A 891 -16.91 2.82 -22.91
N PRO A 892 -17.75 2.24 -23.77
CA PRO A 892 -18.67 1.18 -23.34
C PRO A 892 -17.92 -0.14 -23.12
N VAL A 893 -18.55 -1.06 -22.37
CA VAL A 893 -17.90 -2.32 -21.94
C VAL A 893 -18.78 -3.51 -22.26
N VAL A 894 -18.22 -4.49 -22.98
CA VAL A 894 -18.92 -5.75 -23.28
C VAL A 894 -18.91 -6.64 -22.03
N VAL A 895 -20.06 -7.19 -21.66
CA VAL A 895 -20.17 -8.15 -20.55
C VAL A 895 -20.85 -9.43 -21.01
N GLY A 896 -20.37 -10.56 -20.46
CA GLY A 896 -20.96 -11.88 -20.64
C GLY A 896 -21.97 -12.14 -19.53
N VAL A 897 -23.13 -12.68 -19.91
CA VAL A 897 -24.27 -12.95 -19.04
C VAL A 897 -24.64 -14.42 -19.17
N SER A 898 -25.00 -15.09 -18.08
CA SER A 898 -25.70 -16.38 -18.17
C SER A 898 -27.20 -16.16 -18.04
N HIS A 899 -27.96 -16.87 -18.88
CA HIS A 899 -29.40 -16.72 -19.04
C HIS A 899 -30.14 -18.07 -19.10
N ALA A 900 -29.54 -19.11 -19.68
CA ALA A 900 -30.08 -20.47 -19.74
C ALA A 900 -28.99 -21.48 -20.12
N ASP A 901 -28.41 -22.17 -19.12
CA ASP A 901 -27.53 -23.36 -19.17
C ASP A 901 -27.14 -23.82 -20.58
N LYS A 902 -26.14 -23.13 -21.14
CA LYS A 902 -25.61 -23.37 -22.48
C LYS A 902 -24.10 -23.14 -22.51
N SER A 903 -23.32 -24.22 -22.49
CA SER A 903 -21.85 -24.16 -22.49
C SER A 903 -21.28 -23.90 -23.90
N TYR A 904 -21.12 -22.63 -24.31
CA TYR A 904 -20.48 -22.29 -25.61
C TYR A 904 -19.23 -21.43 -25.51
N ASN A 905 -19.12 -20.55 -24.51
CA ASN A 905 -18.02 -19.61 -24.38
C ASN A 905 -16.86 -20.16 -23.53
N VAL A 906 -15.72 -19.46 -23.54
CA VAL A 906 -14.45 -19.90 -22.91
C VAL A 906 -14.61 -20.19 -21.41
N ASP A 907 -15.53 -19.49 -20.74
CA ASP A 907 -15.84 -19.67 -19.32
C ASP A 907 -16.86 -20.79 -19.05
N LYS A 908 -17.46 -21.36 -20.09
CA LYS A 908 -18.56 -22.34 -20.05
C LYS A 908 -19.81 -21.87 -19.29
N LEU A 909 -19.89 -20.58 -18.95
CA LEU A 909 -20.98 -19.97 -18.16
C LEU A 909 -21.70 -18.89 -18.95
N THR A 910 -20.98 -18.10 -19.75
CA THR A 910 -21.61 -17.07 -20.58
C THR A 910 -22.33 -17.74 -21.74
N ASP A 911 -23.61 -17.43 -21.93
CA ASP A 911 -24.40 -17.84 -23.10
C ASP A 911 -24.88 -16.64 -23.95
N HIS A 912 -24.77 -15.43 -23.40
CA HIS A 912 -25.20 -14.19 -24.03
C HIS A 912 -24.26 -13.02 -23.74
N PHE A 913 -24.20 -12.05 -24.65
CA PHE A 913 -23.39 -10.83 -24.48
C PHE A 913 -24.23 -9.59 -24.66
N VAL A 914 -24.01 -8.62 -23.78
CA VAL A 914 -24.61 -7.28 -23.83
C VAL A 914 -23.52 -6.22 -23.72
N LEU A 915 -23.83 -4.99 -24.11
CA LEU A 915 -22.91 -3.86 -24.04
C LEU A 915 -23.38 -2.88 -22.97
N ILE A 916 -22.59 -2.68 -21.91
CA ILE A 916 -22.85 -1.64 -20.90
C ILE A 916 -22.59 -0.27 -21.53
N THR A 917 -23.60 0.59 -21.49
CA THR A 917 -23.58 1.93 -22.10
C THR A 917 -23.69 3.03 -21.06
N GLY A 918 -23.90 2.69 -19.79
CA GLY A 918 -23.95 3.70 -18.75
C GLY A 918 -24.25 3.19 -17.36
N ARG A 919 -24.30 4.13 -16.43
CA ARG A 919 -24.53 3.94 -15.00
C ARG A 919 -25.47 5.03 -14.51
N LYS A 920 -26.40 4.66 -13.64
CA LYS A 920 -27.20 5.59 -12.85
C LYS A 920 -27.10 5.29 -11.36
N ARG A 921 -27.17 6.31 -10.51
CA ARG A 921 -27.33 6.15 -9.06
C ARG A 921 -28.59 6.84 -8.57
N ASP A 922 -29.34 6.16 -7.71
CA ASP A 922 -30.47 6.78 -7.04
C ASP A 922 -30.02 7.62 -5.82
N THR A 923 -30.95 8.35 -5.22
CA THR A 923 -30.71 9.20 -4.05
C THR A 923 -30.34 8.42 -2.78
N ALA A 924 -30.53 7.11 -2.77
CA ALA A 924 -30.12 6.21 -1.69
C ALA A 924 -28.72 5.59 -1.94
N GLY A 925 -28.07 5.93 -3.07
CA GLY A 925 -26.75 5.44 -3.45
C GLY A 925 -26.76 4.10 -4.21
N ASN A 926 -27.92 3.54 -4.54
CA ASN A 926 -27.99 2.28 -5.30
C ASN A 926 -27.58 2.52 -6.75
N THR A 927 -26.66 1.70 -7.24
CA THR A 927 -26.14 1.80 -8.61
C THR A 927 -26.86 0.84 -9.55
N THR A 928 -27.26 1.34 -10.71
CA THR A 928 -27.87 0.58 -11.82
C THR A 928 -27.06 0.78 -13.10
N TYR A 929 -26.70 -0.29 -13.80
CA TYR A 929 -26.00 -0.22 -15.09
C TYR A 929 -26.97 -0.38 -16.27
N MET A 930 -26.84 0.48 -17.28
CA MET A 930 -27.65 0.48 -18.51
C MET A 930 -26.92 -0.28 -19.60
N TYR A 931 -27.64 -1.02 -20.44
CA TYR A 931 -27.02 -1.82 -21.49
C TYR A 931 -27.85 -1.97 -22.76
N HIS A 932 -27.15 -2.19 -23.88
CA HIS A 932 -27.73 -2.65 -25.15
C HIS A 932 -27.73 -4.18 -25.22
N ASP A 933 -28.89 -4.77 -25.48
CA ASP A 933 -29.10 -6.20 -25.69
C ASP A 933 -29.34 -6.52 -27.18
N PRO A 934 -28.31 -7.00 -27.90
CA PRO A 934 -28.41 -7.22 -29.34
C PRO A 934 -29.40 -8.33 -29.73
N ALA A 935 -29.77 -9.25 -28.81
CA ALA A 935 -30.71 -10.35 -29.09
C ALA A 935 -32.19 -9.93 -29.03
N SER A 936 -32.48 -8.73 -28.54
CA SER A 936 -33.87 -8.29 -28.27
C SER A 936 -34.51 -7.48 -29.41
N GLY A 937 -33.91 -7.48 -30.61
CA GLY A 937 -34.40 -6.72 -31.77
C GLY A 937 -34.59 -5.24 -31.42
N SER A 938 -35.70 -4.62 -31.83
CA SER A 938 -35.99 -3.20 -31.55
C SER A 938 -36.15 -2.85 -30.06
N LYS A 939 -36.24 -3.84 -29.16
CA LYS A 939 -36.31 -3.64 -27.70
C LYS A 939 -34.96 -3.76 -27.02
N GLY A 940 -33.90 -4.03 -27.77
CA GLY A 940 -32.55 -4.21 -27.26
C GLY A 940 -31.86 -2.93 -26.83
N ALA A 941 -32.34 -1.76 -27.27
CA ALA A 941 -31.73 -0.49 -26.91
C ALA A 941 -31.82 -0.23 -25.39
N ASP A 942 -30.79 0.39 -24.82
CA ASP A 942 -30.69 0.83 -23.43
C ASP A 942 -31.75 1.89 -23.04
N THR A 943 -32.41 2.52 -24.01
CA THR A 943 -33.60 3.35 -23.81
C THR A 943 -34.79 2.55 -23.27
N ASN A 944 -34.80 1.23 -23.44
CA ASN A 944 -35.75 0.34 -22.78
C ASN A 944 -35.40 0.23 -21.29
N SER A 945 -36.35 0.61 -20.42
CA SER A 945 -36.18 0.61 -18.97
C SER A 945 -35.89 -0.78 -18.38
N ASN A 946 -36.17 -1.86 -19.11
CA ASN A 946 -35.85 -3.21 -18.66
C ASN A 946 -34.36 -3.54 -18.80
N ASN A 947 -33.58 -2.84 -19.63
CA ASN A 947 -32.19 -3.18 -19.89
C ASN A 947 -31.28 -2.54 -18.82
N ARG A 948 -31.44 -3.02 -17.59
CA ARG A 948 -30.81 -2.50 -16.38
C ARG A 948 -30.29 -3.65 -15.51
N PHE A 949 -29.03 -3.60 -15.10
CA PHE A 949 -28.49 -4.48 -14.06
C PHE A 949 -28.47 -3.74 -12.72
N SER A 950 -29.02 -4.38 -11.68
CA SER A 950 -28.91 -3.95 -10.28
C SER A 950 -27.77 -4.68 -9.59
N ILE A 951 -27.31 -4.17 -8.45
CA ILE A 951 -26.28 -4.80 -7.62
C ILE A 951 -26.94 -5.55 -6.47
N GLU A 952 -26.61 -6.83 -6.30
CA GLU A 952 -27.08 -7.63 -5.17
C GLU A 952 -26.32 -7.28 -3.88
N SER A 953 -27.06 -6.97 -2.83
CA SER A 953 -26.54 -6.76 -1.47
C SER A 953 -25.80 -8.01 -0.98
N GLY A 954 -24.60 -7.84 -0.45
CA GLY A 954 -23.77 -8.91 0.12
C GLY A 954 -22.78 -9.54 -0.87
N THR A 955 -23.23 -9.92 -2.07
CA THR A 955 -22.35 -10.54 -3.08
C THR A 955 -21.73 -9.52 -4.05
N GLY A 956 -22.37 -8.36 -4.21
CA GLY A 956 -22.01 -7.35 -5.21
C GLY A 956 -22.36 -7.75 -6.65
N LYS A 957 -22.99 -8.90 -6.86
CA LYS A 957 -23.29 -9.42 -8.21
C LYS A 957 -24.17 -8.46 -9.00
N MET A 958 -23.86 -8.25 -10.28
CA MET A 958 -24.76 -7.55 -11.21
C MET A 958 -25.79 -8.52 -11.76
N TYR A 959 -27.07 -8.21 -11.58
CA TYR A 959 -28.16 -9.06 -12.03
C TYR A 959 -29.36 -8.27 -12.54
N ARG A 960 -30.19 -8.92 -13.34
CA ARG A 960 -31.53 -8.45 -13.72
C ARG A 960 -32.51 -9.60 -13.60
N ASP A 961 -33.67 -9.36 -13.00
CA ASP A 961 -34.71 -10.37 -12.94
C ASP A 961 -35.31 -10.63 -14.35
N GLY A 962 -35.56 -11.90 -14.65
CA GLY A 962 -36.24 -12.36 -15.86
C GLY A 962 -37.77 -12.23 -15.76
N LYS A 963 -38.47 -12.45 -16.88
CA LYS A 963 -39.94 -12.50 -16.85
C LYS A 963 -40.39 -13.74 -16.09
N ILE A 964 -41.30 -13.57 -15.13
CA ILE A 964 -42.03 -14.68 -14.51
C ILE A 964 -42.79 -15.40 -15.64
N ALA A 965 -42.37 -16.62 -15.96
CA ALA A 965 -43.14 -17.46 -16.87
C ALA A 965 -44.34 -18.01 -16.09
N ASP A 966 -45.55 -17.90 -16.66
CA ASP A 966 -46.74 -18.54 -16.10
C ASP A 966 -46.53 -20.06 -16.08
N GLY A 967 -46.17 -20.59 -14.92
CA GLY A 967 -46.02 -22.02 -14.69
C GLY A 967 -44.71 -22.41 -14.00
N GLY A 968 -44.73 -22.36 -12.66
CA GLY A 968 -44.03 -23.33 -11.80
C GLY A 968 -42.53 -23.57 -12.03
N VAL A 969 -41.74 -22.54 -12.35
CA VAL A 969 -40.27 -22.57 -12.18
C VAL A 969 -39.79 -21.20 -11.66
N VAL A 970 -38.83 -21.31 -10.74
CA VAL A 970 -38.16 -20.31 -9.89
C VAL A 970 -37.70 -19.06 -10.66
N SER A 971 -37.60 -17.94 -9.94
CA SER A 971 -37.14 -16.62 -10.38
C SER A 971 -35.85 -16.66 -11.21
N ARG A 972 -35.95 -16.78 -12.53
CA ARG A 972 -34.78 -16.71 -13.44
C ARG A 972 -34.15 -15.32 -13.40
N ARG A 973 -32.83 -15.25 -13.30
CA ARG A 973 -32.05 -14.00 -13.31
C ARG A 973 -31.03 -14.02 -14.46
N PHE A 974 -30.81 -12.87 -15.06
CA PHE A 974 -29.72 -12.59 -15.97
C PHE A 974 -28.54 -12.11 -15.12
N GLU A 975 -27.48 -12.90 -15.03
CA GLU A 975 -26.37 -12.63 -14.10
C GLU A 975 -25.05 -12.47 -14.86
N VAL A 976 -24.27 -11.44 -14.52
CA VAL A 976 -23.02 -11.16 -15.21
C VAL A 976 -21.96 -12.18 -14.81
N ALA A 977 -21.56 -13.02 -15.77
CA ALA A 977 -20.55 -14.07 -15.60
C ALA A 977 -19.14 -13.59 -15.90
N MET A 978 -18.97 -12.56 -16.75
CA MET A 978 -17.66 -11.95 -17.02
C MET A 978 -17.75 -10.51 -17.53
N VAL A 979 -16.65 -9.78 -17.39
CA VAL A 979 -16.46 -8.46 -18.01
C VAL A 979 -15.32 -8.55 -19.03
N ARG A 980 -15.59 -8.20 -20.30
CA ARG A 980 -14.59 -8.16 -21.36
C ARG A 980 -13.88 -6.81 -21.33
N ARG A 981 -12.58 -6.83 -21.03
CA ARG A 981 -11.77 -5.61 -21.05
C ARG A 981 -11.65 -5.08 -22.48
N ASN A 982 -11.53 -3.77 -22.60
CA ASN A 982 -11.04 -3.08 -23.78
C ASN A 982 -9.49 -3.18 -23.84
N GLU A 983 -8.91 -3.19 -25.03
CA GLU A 983 -7.46 -3.09 -25.24
C GLU A 983 -7.00 -1.66 -24.93
N GLU A 984 -5.83 -1.52 -24.31
CA GLU A 984 -5.21 -0.22 -24.10
C GLU A 984 -4.78 0.34 -25.47
N ALA A 985 -5.17 1.57 -25.78
CA ALA A 985 -4.69 2.24 -26.98
C ALA A 985 -3.16 2.32 -26.88
N LEU A 986 -2.45 1.69 -27.81
CA LEU A 986 -1.00 1.84 -27.96
C LEU A 986 -0.71 3.33 -28.13
N ALA A 987 -0.22 3.95 -27.07
CA ALA A 987 0.17 5.36 -27.00
C ALA A 987 1.61 5.56 -27.49
#